data_AF-D1A3Q5-F1
#
_entry.id   AF-D1A3Q5-F1
#
_cell.length_a   1.000
_cell.length_b   1.000
_cell.length_c   1.000
_cell.angle_alpha   90.00
_cell.angle_beta   90.00
_cell.angle_gamma   90.00
#
_symmetry.space_group_name_H-M   'P 1'
#
loop_
_entity.id
_entity.type
_entity.pdbx_description
1 polymer ?
#
loop_
_entity_poly.entity_id
_entity_poly.type
_entity_poly.pdbx_seq_one_letter_code
_entity_poly.pdbx_strand_id
1 'polypeptide(L)'
;MTGPGTGTGTDDPFAAAETQVRAMAAAPWWNTAPPQQRAEAIASRMLTGAGEWWLFGAWARWYRCGLDGTWQPCPPPLDPAVRRRTTTAPRGAGNPPIPPQLVPAGPDLNAGRITSAGFVGPLPDPATVAALQQAQIEALGVNVAQFTLADPTFTPGTPSTLAAAWSALLWCAGAPVALGDHPMIQLFAPYLTTPPERLRWMSPPDFGTLVALYAGPLSAGDWSGASFIVRLLHKVAIALRGDERFRPGADALAAITAASLPMVQQDAATLRYGLPALVEQWRRRCPAEFALPLLRDASPGEFFRLGLYDLQQLVTRLHGRPLDHNEVRRIAMALLAADLHAAPAAAHALLPWLDPDSARTLQAVLSDASHPGRQWWPHNGRLPERLRGEDTALHALLATSYILGLTWCRLAQSPPPPTGFALAVAAAGALTEAARPPSTGELTPWQIIEAARAHLAANPGPLAAPPPRDDPPPAQPQPHDSTPPPTVAAPDSAQAAPPTVQAPAPASPVDLAQVAGDVPIAEAYGIRFVSGDEDIERLITEVRRRGKWAQRLRGQEVSSASMPALLLVGAPSSGQRRLGRMVARALADVNVSSGQMHSVHADELRPGGPQALQAALSRHSGHVLLLEGLDELLLEEPHGPACAAALYRARAEGVSDTTLLATCAPDRLQPLSQAAPELIADLRVVHLPDLSQPHLQRALLALLAGERRLRLDETAWQVVTADLPTLRGRGRLTGARLVETYLERAATRHLGRAVATQAIGSAQELVLTADDFHGLAAELSPP
;
A
#
# COMPACT_ATOMS: atom_id res chain seq x y z
N MET A 1 14.65 10.38 -42.87
CA MET A 1 13.54 9.43 -43.09
C MET A 1 14.13 8.03 -43.19
N THR A 2 13.98 7.25 -42.13
CA THR A 2 14.21 5.80 -42.07
C THR A 2 13.07 5.25 -41.21
N GLY A 3 12.36 4.26 -41.74
CA GLY A 3 11.02 3.85 -41.32
C GLY A 3 10.93 3.15 -39.96
N PRO A 4 9.69 2.83 -39.51
CA PRO A 4 9.41 2.31 -38.18
C PRO A 4 9.90 0.86 -38.09
N GLY A 5 10.96 0.64 -37.32
CA GLY A 5 11.44 -0.70 -36.99
C GLY A 5 10.43 -1.42 -36.10
N THR A 6 9.96 -2.57 -36.55
CA THR A 6 9.26 -3.57 -35.74
C THR A 6 10.19 -4.06 -34.64
N GLY A 7 10.00 -3.56 -33.42
CA GLY A 7 10.80 -3.91 -32.24
C GLY A 7 10.73 -5.41 -31.92
N THR A 8 11.90 -6.06 -31.98
CA THR A 8 12.18 -7.32 -31.27
C THR A 8 11.94 -7.10 -29.78
N GLY A 9 11.50 -8.11 -29.02
CA GLY A 9 11.02 -8.03 -27.62
C GLY A 9 11.98 -7.50 -26.53
N THR A 10 12.94 -6.65 -26.86
CA THR A 10 13.91 -5.98 -25.97
C THR A 10 13.44 -4.62 -25.42
N ASP A 11 12.24 -4.15 -25.77
CA ASP A 11 11.76 -2.79 -25.44
C ASP A 11 10.83 -2.71 -24.20
N ASP A 12 10.68 -3.75 -23.38
CA ASP A 12 9.86 -3.70 -22.15
C ASP A 12 10.73 -3.52 -20.88
N PRO A 13 10.75 -2.32 -20.27
CA PRO A 13 11.56 -2.03 -19.09
C PRO A 13 11.27 -2.95 -17.91
N PHE A 14 10.01 -3.34 -17.71
CA PHE A 14 9.60 -4.22 -16.63
C PHE A 14 10.16 -5.63 -16.85
N ALA A 15 9.96 -6.24 -18.02
CA ALA A 15 10.50 -7.58 -18.31
C ALA A 15 12.05 -7.62 -18.24
N ALA A 16 12.70 -6.54 -18.70
CA ALA A 16 14.15 -6.40 -18.60
C ALA A 16 14.62 -6.36 -17.14
N ALA A 17 14.01 -5.50 -16.31
CA ALA A 17 14.35 -5.38 -14.90
C ALA A 17 14.08 -6.69 -14.12
N GLU A 18 12.97 -7.38 -14.37
CA GLU A 18 12.68 -8.67 -13.76
C GLU A 18 13.77 -9.71 -14.11
N THR A 19 14.11 -9.83 -15.40
CA THR A 19 15.15 -10.75 -15.87
C THR A 19 16.50 -10.44 -15.21
N GLN A 20 16.87 -9.17 -15.13
CA GLN A 20 18.13 -8.73 -14.51
C GLN A 20 18.17 -8.99 -13.01
N VAL A 21 17.07 -8.77 -12.28
CA VAL A 21 17.01 -9.04 -10.84
C VAL A 21 17.09 -10.55 -10.57
N ARG A 22 16.39 -11.38 -11.35
CA ARG A 22 16.49 -12.84 -11.23
C ARG A 22 17.91 -13.34 -11.50
N ALA A 23 18.55 -12.87 -12.58
CA ALA A 23 19.93 -13.23 -12.90
C ALA A 23 20.92 -12.77 -11.81
N MET A 24 20.70 -11.58 -11.26
CA MET A 24 21.52 -11.02 -10.17
C MET A 24 21.38 -11.83 -8.88
N ALA A 25 20.14 -12.15 -8.48
CA ALA A 25 19.87 -12.87 -7.23
C ALA A 25 20.25 -14.35 -7.30
N ALA A 26 20.38 -14.92 -8.50
CA ALA A 26 20.92 -16.25 -8.74
C ALA A 26 22.46 -16.30 -8.72
N ALA A 27 23.14 -15.14 -8.73
CA ALA A 27 24.59 -15.10 -8.77
C ALA A 27 25.21 -15.54 -7.42
N PRO A 28 26.34 -16.28 -7.40
CA PRO A 28 26.92 -16.81 -6.16
C PRO A 28 27.26 -15.77 -5.09
N TRP A 29 27.60 -14.55 -5.50
CA TRP A 29 27.93 -13.44 -4.59
C TRP A 29 26.70 -12.91 -3.83
N TRP A 30 25.48 -13.14 -4.33
CA TRP A 30 24.26 -12.57 -3.75
C TRP A 30 24.05 -13.03 -2.30
N ASN A 31 24.23 -14.33 -2.05
CA ASN A 31 23.99 -14.93 -0.74
C ASN A 31 25.01 -14.50 0.33
N THR A 32 26.21 -14.10 -0.09
CA THR A 32 27.28 -13.66 0.83
C THR A 32 27.39 -12.14 0.92
N ALA A 33 26.63 -11.40 0.11
CA ALA A 33 26.69 -9.95 0.06
C ALA A 33 26.07 -9.28 1.30
N PRO A 34 26.73 -8.23 1.85
CA PRO A 34 26.14 -7.38 2.87
C PRO A 34 24.77 -6.83 2.46
N PRO A 35 23.82 -6.65 3.40
CA PRO A 35 22.48 -6.13 3.10
C PRO A 35 22.48 -4.80 2.31
N GLN A 36 23.41 -3.90 2.63
CA GLN A 36 23.54 -2.61 1.95
C GLN A 36 23.91 -2.78 0.46
N GLN A 37 24.89 -3.64 0.16
CA GLN A 37 25.29 -3.92 -1.22
C GLN A 37 24.14 -4.52 -2.03
N ARG A 38 23.34 -5.42 -1.41
CA ARG A 38 22.14 -5.97 -2.06
C ARG A 38 21.07 -4.91 -2.32
N ALA A 39 20.84 -4.02 -1.35
CA ALA A 39 19.90 -2.91 -1.49
C ALA A 39 20.31 -1.95 -2.61
N GLU A 40 21.59 -1.57 -2.69
CA GLU A 40 22.13 -0.72 -3.76
C GLU A 40 22.02 -1.38 -5.14
N ALA A 41 22.33 -2.67 -5.23
CA ALA A 41 22.22 -3.44 -6.47
C ALA A 41 20.77 -3.51 -6.97
N ILE A 42 19.81 -3.67 -6.05
CA ILE A 42 18.37 -3.65 -6.34
C ILE A 42 17.90 -2.24 -6.74
N ALA A 43 18.32 -1.21 -5.99
CA ALA A 43 17.98 0.18 -6.29
C ALA A 43 18.44 0.61 -7.69
N SER A 44 19.58 0.10 -8.15
CA SER A 44 20.09 0.40 -9.50
C SER A 44 19.25 -0.17 -10.66
N ARG A 45 18.27 -1.04 -10.36
CA ARG A 45 17.33 -1.65 -11.33
C ARG A 45 15.88 -1.19 -11.14
N MET A 46 15.65 -0.23 -10.23
CA MET A 46 14.35 0.37 -10.03
C MET A 46 13.91 1.13 -11.29
N LEU A 47 12.60 1.16 -11.56
CA LEU A 47 12.01 1.92 -12.66
C LEU A 47 11.25 3.13 -12.11
N THR A 48 11.08 4.15 -12.94
CA THR A 48 10.28 5.34 -12.65
C THR A 48 9.49 5.78 -13.89
N GLY A 49 8.29 6.31 -13.66
CA GLY A 49 7.44 6.86 -14.71
C GLY A 49 6.11 7.35 -14.13
N ALA A 50 5.52 8.37 -14.74
CA ALA A 50 4.24 8.96 -14.30
C ALA A 50 4.18 9.36 -12.80
N GLY A 51 5.32 9.74 -12.21
CA GLY A 51 5.40 10.13 -10.80
C GLY A 51 5.40 8.96 -9.80
N GLU A 52 5.57 7.73 -10.28
CA GLU A 52 5.65 6.52 -9.46
C GLU A 52 7.03 5.85 -9.62
N TRP A 53 7.43 5.09 -8.60
CA TRP A 53 8.59 4.20 -8.66
C TRP A 53 8.15 2.75 -8.61
N TRP A 54 8.87 1.90 -9.32
CA TRP A 54 8.57 0.48 -9.45
C TRP A 54 9.80 -0.35 -9.16
N LEU A 55 9.62 -1.41 -8.38
CA LEU A 55 10.68 -2.30 -7.97
C LEU A 55 10.23 -3.74 -8.11
N PHE A 56 11.02 -4.56 -8.81
CA PHE A 56 10.87 -6.01 -8.72
C PHE A 56 11.76 -6.54 -7.61
N GLY A 57 11.17 -7.24 -6.64
CA GLY A 57 11.86 -7.59 -5.40
C GLY A 57 11.37 -8.90 -4.80
N ALA A 58 11.43 -8.95 -3.47
CA ALA A 58 11.14 -10.14 -2.69
C ALA A 58 9.82 -10.82 -3.09
N TRP A 59 9.79 -12.15 -2.97
CA TRP A 59 8.66 -13.00 -3.38
C TRP A 59 8.33 -12.95 -4.87
N ALA A 60 9.26 -12.49 -5.72
CA ALA A 60 9.03 -12.26 -7.15
C ALA A 60 7.79 -11.39 -7.43
N ARG A 61 7.67 -10.30 -6.68
CA ARG A 61 6.58 -9.32 -6.85
C ARG A 61 7.10 -7.98 -7.34
N TRP A 62 6.24 -7.31 -8.10
CA TRP A 62 6.38 -5.89 -8.37
C TRP A 62 5.81 -5.10 -7.21
N TYR A 63 6.57 -4.10 -6.79
CA TYR A 63 6.21 -3.14 -5.75
C TYR A 63 6.16 -1.77 -6.39
N ARG A 64 5.10 -1.02 -6.09
CA ARG A 64 4.90 0.35 -6.52
C ARG A 64 5.06 1.28 -5.33
N CYS A 65 5.79 2.37 -5.52
CA CYS A 65 5.91 3.46 -4.57
C CYS A 65 5.23 4.68 -5.19
N GLY A 66 4.12 5.12 -4.59
CA GLY A 66 3.44 6.34 -5.01
C GLY A 66 4.03 7.59 -4.35
N LEU A 67 3.28 8.70 -4.41
CA LEU A 67 3.66 9.96 -3.77
C LEU A 67 3.63 9.89 -2.24
N ASP A 68 2.82 8.98 -1.69
CA ASP A 68 2.81 8.61 -0.27
C ASP A 68 4.11 7.94 0.17
N GLY A 69 4.95 7.55 -0.79
CA GLY A 69 6.21 6.84 -0.67
C GLY A 69 6.14 5.59 0.18
N THR A 70 4.98 4.93 0.20
CA THR A 70 4.83 3.60 0.77
C THR A 70 4.94 2.61 -0.37
N TRP A 71 5.86 1.66 -0.24
CA TRP A 71 5.98 0.57 -1.20
C TRP A 71 4.85 -0.43 -1.01
N GLN A 72 4.13 -0.77 -2.09
CA GLN A 72 2.96 -1.64 -2.07
C GLN A 72 3.06 -2.70 -3.17
N PRO A 73 2.83 -4.00 -2.88
CA PRO A 73 2.71 -5.01 -3.92
C PRO A 73 1.66 -4.59 -4.94
N CYS A 74 2.08 -4.45 -6.19
CA CYS A 74 1.21 -3.99 -7.26
C CYS A 74 1.67 -4.63 -8.57
N PRO A 75 0.84 -5.47 -9.23
CA PRO A 75 1.20 -6.04 -10.52
C PRO A 75 1.50 -4.93 -11.52
N PRO A 76 2.50 -5.09 -12.38
CA PRO A 76 2.84 -4.05 -13.34
C PRO A 76 1.71 -3.89 -14.37
N PRO A 77 1.56 -2.71 -15.00
CA PRO A 77 0.59 -2.50 -16.07
C PRO A 77 0.75 -3.57 -17.17
N LEU A 78 -0.36 -4.03 -17.74
CA LEU A 78 -0.34 -5.04 -18.81
C LEU A 78 -0.13 -4.41 -20.19
N ASP A 79 -0.64 -3.19 -20.39
CA ASP A 79 -0.51 -2.48 -21.65
C ASP A 79 0.97 -2.18 -21.94
N PRO A 80 1.54 -2.76 -23.02
CA PRO A 80 2.93 -2.51 -23.41
C PRO A 80 3.23 -1.02 -23.63
N ALA A 81 2.26 -0.23 -24.09
CA ALA A 81 2.45 1.21 -24.30
C ALA A 81 2.65 1.95 -22.96
N VAL A 82 1.93 1.55 -21.91
CA VAL A 82 2.13 2.11 -20.56
C VAL A 82 3.49 1.71 -20.01
N ARG A 83 3.88 0.43 -20.16
CA ARG A 83 5.15 -0.10 -19.66
C ARG A 83 6.35 0.60 -20.29
N ARG A 84 6.31 0.86 -21.61
CA ARG A 84 7.36 1.56 -22.36
C ARG A 84 7.56 3.03 -21.96
N ARG A 85 6.60 3.64 -21.26
CA ARG A 85 6.75 5.01 -20.73
C ARG A 85 7.55 5.06 -19.42
N THR A 86 7.88 3.91 -18.84
CA THR A 86 8.78 3.84 -17.67
C THR A 86 10.23 3.75 -18.11
N THR A 87 11.13 4.29 -17.30
CA THR A 87 12.57 4.27 -17.54
C THR A 87 13.30 3.85 -16.26
N THR A 88 14.56 3.44 -16.37
CA THR A 88 15.38 3.14 -15.19
C THR A 88 15.51 4.38 -14.32
N ALA A 89 15.26 4.25 -13.02
CA ALA A 89 15.36 5.34 -12.08
C ALA A 89 16.81 5.88 -12.00
N PRO A 90 17.00 7.21 -11.99
CA PRO A 90 18.32 7.80 -11.85
C PRO A 90 18.95 7.43 -10.50
N ARG A 91 20.28 7.36 -10.44
CA ARG A 91 21.00 7.13 -9.18
C ARG A 91 21.00 8.42 -8.36
N GLY A 92 20.70 8.35 -7.05
CA GLY A 92 20.83 9.48 -6.14
C GLY A 92 19.68 9.63 -5.12
N ALA A 93 19.73 10.71 -4.35
CA ALA A 93 18.88 11.01 -3.18
C ALA A 93 17.38 11.24 -3.48
N GLY A 94 16.96 11.22 -4.75
CA GLY A 94 15.56 11.33 -5.18
C GLY A 94 14.78 10.00 -5.16
N ASN A 95 15.46 8.87 -4.99
CA ASN A 95 14.83 7.55 -4.97
C ASN A 95 14.19 7.24 -3.61
N PRO A 96 12.97 6.72 -3.56
CA PRO A 96 12.39 6.27 -2.30
C PRO A 96 13.25 5.16 -1.67
N PRO A 97 13.51 5.21 -0.36
CA PRO A 97 14.29 4.19 0.31
C PRO A 97 13.60 2.83 0.16
N ILE A 98 14.39 1.80 -0.12
CA ILE A 98 13.89 0.43 -0.31
C ILE A 98 13.87 -0.26 1.06
N PRO A 99 12.70 -0.66 1.57
CA PRO A 99 12.61 -1.42 2.81
C PRO A 99 13.38 -2.75 2.67
N PRO A 100 14.13 -3.19 3.70
CA PRO A 100 14.93 -4.41 3.64
C PRO A 100 14.12 -5.66 3.25
N GLN A 101 12.85 -5.73 3.65
CA GLN A 101 11.96 -6.84 3.33
C GLN A 101 11.59 -6.95 1.83
N LEU A 102 11.87 -5.92 1.01
CA LEU A 102 11.65 -5.96 -0.43
C LEU A 102 12.89 -6.43 -1.20
N VAL A 103 14.05 -6.49 -0.54
CA VAL A 103 15.27 -7.02 -1.13
C VAL A 103 15.16 -8.54 -1.16
N PRO A 104 15.27 -9.18 -2.34
CA PRO A 104 15.10 -10.63 -2.44
C PRO A 104 16.21 -11.36 -1.67
N ALA A 105 15.84 -12.44 -0.99
CA ALA A 105 16.80 -13.38 -0.42
C ALA A 105 17.50 -14.19 -1.52
N GLY A 106 16.87 -14.32 -2.70
CA GLY A 106 17.30 -15.13 -3.83
C GLY A 106 16.30 -16.24 -4.08
N PRO A 107 16.18 -17.24 -3.20
CA PRO A 107 15.26 -18.36 -3.39
C PRO A 107 13.78 -17.97 -3.34
N ASP A 108 13.45 -16.88 -2.65
CA ASP A 108 12.10 -16.32 -2.57
C ASP A 108 11.57 -15.83 -3.94
N LEU A 109 12.44 -15.61 -4.93
CA LEU A 109 12.03 -15.30 -6.30
C LEU A 109 11.36 -16.49 -7.02
N ASN A 110 11.44 -17.70 -6.45
CA ASN A 110 10.78 -18.90 -6.97
C ASN A 110 9.49 -19.27 -6.21
N ALA A 111 9.04 -18.43 -5.27
CA ALA A 111 7.94 -18.72 -4.37
C ALA A 111 6.58 -18.95 -5.06
N GLY A 112 6.37 -18.48 -6.29
CA GLY A 112 5.11 -18.64 -7.03
C GLY A 112 3.97 -17.78 -6.45
N ARG A 113 2.72 -18.28 -6.55
CA ARG A 113 1.54 -17.65 -5.91
C ARG A 113 1.61 -17.86 -4.40
N ILE A 114 1.13 -16.89 -3.64
CA ILE A 114 1.09 -17.02 -2.17
C ILE A 114 0.01 -18.01 -1.72
N THR A 115 -0.97 -18.26 -2.57
CA THR A 115 -2.12 -19.10 -2.28
C THR A 115 -1.92 -20.49 -2.86
N SER A 116 -1.96 -21.50 -2.00
CA SER A 116 -1.98 -22.91 -2.40
C SER A 116 -3.42 -23.36 -2.65
N ALA A 117 -3.65 -24.13 -3.72
CA ALA A 117 -5.00 -24.57 -4.08
C ALA A 117 -5.55 -25.66 -3.13
N GLY A 118 -4.66 -26.43 -2.47
CA GLY A 118 -5.06 -27.49 -1.55
C GLY A 118 -6.03 -28.49 -2.19
N PHE A 119 -7.22 -28.60 -1.61
CA PHE A 119 -8.27 -29.52 -2.06
C PHE A 119 -9.05 -29.04 -3.30
N VAL A 120 -8.78 -27.82 -3.79
CA VAL A 120 -9.43 -27.25 -4.97
C VAL A 120 -8.79 -27.82 -6.24
N GLY A 121 -9.61 -28.30 -7.19
CA GLY A 121 -9.16 -28.86 -8.46
C GLY A 121 -9.41 -30.37 -8.58
N PRO A 122 -8.69 -31.08 -9.46
CA PRO A 122 -8.92 -32.50 -9.71
C PRO A 122 -8.64 -33.37 -8.48
N LEU A 123 -9.20 -34.57 -8.44
CA LEU A 123 -8.95 -35.49 -7.32
C LEU A 123 -7.45 -35.86 -7.26
N PRO A 124 -6.90 -36.05 -6.04
CA PRO A 124 -5.49 -36.38 -5.87
C PRO A 124 -5.16 -37.78 -6.39
N ASP A 125 -3.87 -37.99 -6.70
CA ASP A 125 -3.34 -39.29 -7.09
C ASP A 125 -3.58 -40.35 -5.99
N PRO A 126 -4.10 -41.55 -6.31
CA PRO A 126 -4.34 -42.61 -5.34
C PRO A 126 -3.13 -42.95 -4.45
N ALA A 127 -1.89 -42.87 -4.97
CA ALA A 127 -0.69 -43.12 -4.16
C ALA A 127 -0.53 -42.10 -3.03
N THR A 128 -0.87 -40.83 -3.29
CA THR A 128 -0.86 -39.76 -2.28
C THR A 128 -1.89 -40.04 -1.18
N VAL A 129 -3.10 -40.47 -1.57
CA VAL A 129 -4.16 -40.83 -0.61
C VAL A 129 -3.76 -42.06 0.23
N ALA A 130 -3.18 -43.08 -0.39
CA ALA A 130 -2.70 -44.27 0.31
C ALA A 130 -1.58 -43.94 1.32
N ALA A 131 -0.64 -43.06 0.95
CA ALA A 131 0.42 -42.61 1.84
C ALA A 131 -0.13 -41.84 3.07
N LEU A 132 -1.15 -40.99 2.87
CA LEU A 132 -1.86 -40.31 3.96
C LEU A 132 -2.65 -41.29 4.83
N GLN A 133 -3.33 -42.27 4.23
CA GLN A 133 -4.03 -43.32 4.97
C GLN A 133 -3.05 -44.12 5.84
N GLN A 134 -1.85 -44.41 5.34
CA GLN A 134 -0.83 -45.08 6.14
C GLN A 134 -0.31 -44.19 7.30
N ALA A 135 -0.17 -42.88 7.09
CA ALA A 135 0.16 -41.94 8.17
C ALA A 135 -0.97 -41.88 9.22
N GLN A 136 -2.23 -41.92 8.78
CA GLN A 136 -3.39 -41.96 9.66
C GLN A 136 -3.42 -43.24 10.53
N ILE A 137 -3.21 -44.41 9.92
CA ILE A 137 -3.18 -45.70 10.65
C ILE A 137 -2.11 -45.66 11.75
N GLU A 138 -0.91 -45.13 11.43
CA GLU A 138 0.15 -44.95 12.43
C GLU A 138 -0.23 -43.95 13.53
N ALA A 139 -0.90 -42.86 13.16
CA ALA A 139 -1.39 -41.87 14.13
C ALA A 139 -2.40 -42.47 15.12
N LEU A 140 -3.22 -43.42 14.68
CA LEU A 140 -4.21 -44.12 15.51
C LEU A 140 -3.62 -45.29 16.31
N GLY A 141 -2.55 -45.90 15.84
CA GLY A 141 -1.90 -47.07 16.45
C GLY A 141 -1.09 -46.77 17.72
N VAL A 142 -1.46 -45.74 18.49
CA VAL A 142 -0.74 -45.28 19.68
C VAL A 142 -1.56 -45.49 20.97
N ASN A 143 -0.89 -45.42 22.13
CA ASN A 143 -1.60 -45.37 23.40
C ASN A 143 -2.26 -43.99 23.58
N VAL A 144 -3.59 -43.94 23.50
CA VAL A 144 -4.38 -42.69 23.63
C VAL A 144 -4.11 -41.96 24.95
N ALA A 145 -3.84 -42.68 26.04
CA ALA A 145 -3.53 -42.07 27.34
C ALA A 145 -2.19 -41.32 27.36
N GLN A 146 -1.25 -41.70 26.49
CA GLN A 146 0.03 -40.99 26.30
C GLN A 146 -0.16 -39.73 25.44
N PHE A 147 -1.08 -39.77 24.48
CA PHE A 147 -1.32 -38.70 23.51
C PHE A 147 -2.70 -38.08 23.69
N THR A 148 -3.00 -37.63 24.92
CA THR A 148 -4.29 -36.99 25.20
C THR A 148 -4.45 -35.68 24.40
N LEU A 149 -5.68 -35.41 24.00
CA LEU A 149 -6.06 -34.22 23.23
C LEU A 149 -7.25 -33.55 23.91
N ALA A 150 -7.14 -32.24 24.15
CA ALA A 150 -8.19 -31.42 24.73
C ALA A 150 -8.73 -30.41 23.69
N ASP A 151 -9.01 -30.88 22.48
CA ASP A 151 -9.51 -30.07 21.37
C ASP A 151 -10.95 -30.49 21.02
N PRO A 152 -11.95 -29.59 21.15
CA PRO A 152 -13.36 -29.89 20.87
C PRO A 152 -13.67 -30.16 19.39
N THR A 153 -12.72 -29.89 18.48
CA THR A 153 -12.84 -30.20 17.04
C THR A 153 -12.84 -31.71 16.79
N PHE A 154 -12.32 -32.50 17.73
CA PHE A 154 -12.20 -33.94 17.62
C PHE A 154 -13.14 -34.67 18.57
N THR A 155 -13.59 -35.85 18.15
CA THR A 155 -14.41 -36.72 18.99
C THR A 155 -13.63 -37.18 20.23
N PRO A 156 -14.29 -37.34 21.39
CA PRO A 156 -13.63 -37.82 22.61
C PRO A 156 -12.89 -39.14 22.38
N GLY A 157 -11.65 -39.23 22.87
CA GLY A 157 -10.79 -40.41 22.68
C GLY A 157 -9.89 -40.36 21.44
N THR A 158 -9.97 -39.30 20.63
CA THR A 158 -9.03 -39.08 19.53
C THR A 158 -7.64 -38.71 20.07
N PRO A 159 -6.54 -39.38 19.65
CA PRO A 159 -5.20 -39.04 20.10
C PRO A 159 -4.66 -37.76 19.43
N SER A 160 -3.80 -37.02 20.12
CA SER A 160 -3.17 -35.79 19.61
C SER A 160 -2.27 -36.02 18.39
N THR A 161 -1.81 -37.25 18.16
CA THR A 161 -1.12 -37.68 16.94
C THR A 161 -2.03 -37.60 15.71
N LEU A 162 -3.31 -37.99 15.82
CA LEU A 162 -4.25 -37.82 14.72
C LEU A 162 -4.53 -36.35 14.45
N ALA A 163 -4.65 -35.55 15.51
CA ALA A 163 -4.77 -34.10 15.38
C ALA A 163 -3.54 -33.48 14.71
N ALA A 164 -2.33 -33.99 14.96
CA ALA A 164 -1.12 -33.55 14.28
C ALA A 164 -1.15 -33.89 12.79
N ALA A 165 -1.60 -35.08 12.41
CA ALA A 165 -1.73 -35.46 11.00
C ALA A 165 -2.79 -34.61 10.26
N TRP A 166 -3.96 -34.41 10.87
CA TRP A 166 -5.02 -33.53 10.33
C TRP A 166 -4.54 -32.08 10.19
N SER A 167 -3.90 -31.57 11.25
CA SER A 167 -3.38 -30.20 11.27
C SER A 167 -2.30 -29.99 10.21
N ALA A 168 -1.42 -30.97 10.01
CA ALA A 168 -0.39 -30.93 8.96
C ALA A 168 -1.02 -30.89 7.57
N LEU A 169 -2.03 -31.73 7.31
CA LEU A 169 -2.77 -31.74 6.05
C LEU A 169 -3.40 -30.37 5.76
N LEU A 170 -4.14 -29.80 6.71
CA LEU A 170 -4.78 -28.49 6.55
C LEU A 170 -3.77 -27.35 6.42
N TRP A 171 -2.67 -27.40 7.19
CA TRP A 171 -1.62 -26.39 7.10
C TRP A 171 -0.97 -26.39 5.72
N CYS A 172 -0.61 -27.59 5.21
CA CYS A 172 -0.05 -27.76 3.88
C CYS A 172 -1.02 -27.38 2.75
N ALA A 173 -2.33 -27.55 2.96
CA ALA A 173 -3.35 -27.16 1.97
C ALA A 173 -3.36 -25.65 1.69
N GLY A 174 -2.93 -24.81 2.64
CA GLY A 174 -2.93 -23.35 2.52
C GLY A 174 -4.35 -22.76 2.58
N ALA A 175 -5.16 -23.00 1.54
CA ALA A 175 -6.58 -22.66 1.45
C ALA A 175 -7.44 -23.94 1.48
N PRO A 176 -7.85 -24.44 2.66
CA PRO A 176 -8.53 -25.72 2.78
C PRO A 176 -10.03 -25.59 2.46
N VAL A 177 -10.36 -25.50 1.16
CA VAL A 177 -11.74 -25.52 0.63
C VAL A 177 -11.95 -26.75 -0.23
N ALA A 178 -13.04 -27.48 -0.01
CA ALA A 178 -13.43 -28.63 -0.83
C ALA A 178 -14.81 -28.41 -1.48
N LEU A 179 -14.93 -28.66 -2.79
CA LEU A 179 -16.21 -28.49 -3.50
C LEU A 179 -17.20 -29.65 -3.31
N GLY A 180 -16.73 -30.78 -2.77
CA GLY A 180 -17.50 -31.98 -2.49
C GLY A 180 -16.69 -32.96 -1.64
N ASP A 181 -17.05 -34.23 -1.70
CA ASP A 181 -16.36 -35.29 -0.97
C ASP A 181 -14.92 -35.46 -1.46
N HIS A 182 -13.98 -34.97 -0.66
CA HIS A 182 -12.56 -35.09 -0.96
C HIS A 182 -11.96 -36.29 -0.23
N PRO A 183 -11.27 -37.22 -0.93
CA PRO A 183 -10.83 -38.48 -0.34
C PRO A 183 -9.88 -38.31 0.84
N MET A 184 -9.01 -37.30 0.81
CA MET A 184 -8.11 -37.00 1.93
C MET A 184 -8.87 -36.48 3.17
N ILE A 185 -9.98 -35.75 2.99
CA ILE A 185 -10.81 -35.25 4.10
C ILE A 185 -11.59 -36.41 4.70
N GLN A 186 -12.15 -37.27 3.84
CA GLN A 186 -12.92 -38.45 4.23
C GLN A 186 -12.13 -39.44 5.09
N LEU A 187 -10.79 -39.46 4.99
CA LEU A 187 -9.95 -40.21 5.93
C LEU A 187 -10.20 -39.74 7.38
N PHE A 188 -10.26 -38.43 7.63
CA PHE A 188 -10.31 -37.86 8.98
C PHE A 188 -11.74 -37.57 9.48
N ALA A 189 -12.71 -37.44 8.57
CA ALA A 189 -14.10 -37.06 8.90
C ALA A 189 -14.72 -37.85 10.08
N PRO A 190 -14.53 -39.19 10.23
CA PRO A 190 -15.12 -39.94 11.35
C PRO A 190 -14.63 -39.51 12.75
N TYR A 191 -13.50 -38.81 12.83
CA TYR A 191 -12.86 -38.41 14.07
C TYR A 191 -13.14 -36.95 14.44
N LEU A 192 -13.82 -36.21 13.56
CA LEU A 192 -14.15 -34.80 13.75
C LEU A 192 -15.56 -34.65 14.33
N THR A 193 -15.75 -33.65 15.19
CA THR A 193 -17.10 -33.25 15.66
C THR A 193 -17.84 -32.38 14.65
N THR A 194 -17.10 -31.86 13.66
CA THR A 194 -17.65 -31.04 12.58
C THR A 194 -18.42 -31.91 11.60
N PRO A 195 -19.69 -31.61 11.29
CA PRO A 195 -20.47 -32.42 10.38
C PRO A 195 -19.93 -32.28 8.93
N PRO A 196 -20.08 -33.31 8.08
CA PRO A 196 -19.49 -33.33 6.73
C PRO A 196 -19.85 -32.13 5.86
N GLU A 197 -21.07 -31.58 5.97
CA GLU A 197 -21.48 -30.44 5.15
C GLU A 197 -20.70 -29.16 5.47
N ARG A 198 -20.14 -29.07 6.69
CA ARG A 198 -19.30 -27.95 7.12
C ARG A 198 -17.81 -28.16 6.80
N LEU A 199 -17.39 -29.37 6.41
CA LEU A 199 -16.01 -29.66 5.99
C LEU A 199 -15.67 -29.08 4.60
N ARG A 200 -16.61 -28.37 3.98
CA ARG A 200 -16.37 -27.55 2.79
C ARG A 200 -15.52 -26.30 3.08
N TRP A 201 -15.77 -25.64 4.22
CA TRP A 201 -15.14 -24.37 4.59
C TRP A 201 -14.31 -24.56 5.86
N MET A 202 -13.08 -25.05 5.71
CA MET A 202 -12.21 -25.33 6.86
C MET A 202 -11.25 -24.18 7.11
N SER A 203 -10.74 -24.06 8.34
CA SER A 203 -9.68 -23.11 8.67
C SER A 203 -8.37 -23.86 8.88
N PRO A 204 -7.27 -23.47 8.20
CA PRO A 204 -5.98 -24.08 8.45
C PRO A 204 -5.51 -23.67 9.86
N PRO A 205 -4.88 -24.58 10.61
CA PRO A 205 -4.32 -24.23 11.90
C PRO A 205 -3.12 -23.28 11.72
N ASP A 206 -2.81 -22.52 12.76
CA ASP A 206 -1.56 -21.78 12.81
C ASP A 206 -0.37 -22.75 12.92
N PHE A 207 0.78 -22.33 12.41
CA PHE A 207 2.03 -23.05 12.58
C PHE A 207 2.35 -23.29 14.07
N GLY A 208 1.97 -22.35 14.94
CA GLY A 208 2.07 -22.50 16.39
C GLY A 208 1.28 -23.69 16.94
N THR A 209 0.14 -24.05 16.34
CA THR A 209 -0.66 -25.22 16.74
C THR A 209 0.07 -26.52 16.45
N LEU A 210 0.75 -26.63 15.29
CA LEU A 210 1.59 -27.80 14.97
C LEU A 210 2.71 -27.97 15.98
N VAL A 211 3.38 -26.86 16.33
CA VAL A 211 4.44 -26.85 17.34
C VAL A 211 3.89 -27.15 18.73
N ALA A 212 2.68 -26.71 19.07
CA ALA A 212 2.03 -27.00 20.34
C ALA A 212 1.75 -28.50 20.52
N LEU A 213 1.28 -29.17 19.47
CA LEU A 213 1.06 -30.62 19.49
C LEU A 213 2.36 -31.38 19.74
N TYR A 214 3.46 -30.94 19.13
CA TYR A 214 4.81 -31.44 19.41
C TYR A 214 5.30 -31.12 20.83
N ALA A 215 5.02 -29.92 21.33
CA ALA A 215 5.46 -29.44 22.64
C ALA A 215 4.78 -30.18 23.81
N GLY A 216 3.58 -30.75 23.60
CA GLY A 216 2.84 -31.50 24.62
C GLY A 216 3.67 -32.63 25.26
N PRO A 217 4.06 -33.67 24.51
CA PRO A 217 4.90 -34.76 25.04
C PRO A 217 6.26 -34.27 25.57
N LEU A 218 6.87 -33.28 24.89
CA LEU A 218 8.12 -32.63 25.31
C LEU A 218 8.03 -32.06 26.73
N SER A 219 6.95 -31.34 27.03
CA SER A 219 6.72 -30.73 28.34
C SER A 219 6.53 -31.76 29.45
N ALA A 220 6.03 -32.95 29.09
CA ALA A 220 5.91 -34.11 29.98
C ALA A 220 7.21 -34.93 30.11
N GLY A 221 8.29 -34.53 29.44
CA GLY A 221 9.56 -35.28 29.41
C GLY A 221 9.52 -36.53 28.51
N ASP A 222 8.46 -36.70 27.71
CA ASP A 222 8.34 -37.80 26.75
C ASP A 222 8.97 -37.43 25.40
N TRP A 223 10.29 -37.59 25.34
CA TRP A 223 11.09 -37.39 24.14
C TRP A 223 10.70 -38.31 22.98
N SER A 224 10.23 -39.52 23.31
CA SER A 224 9.87 -40.54 22.34
C SER A 224 8.57 -40.18 21.63
N GLY A 225 7.56 -39.73 22.39
CA GLY A 225 6.30 -39.23 21.86
C GLY A 225 6.48 -37.94 21.06
N ALA A 226 7.33 -37.03 21.52
CA ALA A 226 7.66 -35.81 20.77
C ALA A 226 8.32 -36.15 19.42
N SER A 227 9.29 -37.07 19.40
CA SER A 227 9.93 -37.55 18.18
C SER A 227 8.94 -38.24 17.24
N PHE A 228 7.97 -38.98 17.81
CA PHE A 228 6.89 -39.59 17.03
C PHE A 228 6.03 -38.56 16.32
N ILE A 229 5.59 -37.50 17.02
CA ILE A 229 4.82 -36.41 16.41
C ILE A 229 5.60 -35.73 15.27
N VAL A 230 6.88 -35.39 15.47
CA VAL A 230 7.71 -34.78 14.40
C VAL A 230 7.80 -35.69 13.18
N ARG A 231 8.03 -37.00 13.37
CA ARG A 231 8.07 -37.97 12.26
C ARG A 231 6.72 -38.08 11.55
N LEU A 232 5.62 -38.01 12.28
CA LEU A 232 4.29 -38.05 11.70
C LEU A 232 4.00 -36.81 10.86
N LEU A 233 4.32 -35.61 11.37
CA LEU A 233 4.24 -34.36 10.63
C LEU A 233 5.09 -34.42 9.34
N HIS A 234 6.33 -34.92 9.46
CA HIS A 234 7.22 -35.12 8.33
C HIS A 234 6.61 -36.08 7.30
N LYS A 235 6.04 -37.21 7.75
CA LYS A 235 5.44 -38.21 6.87
C LYS A 235 4.25 -37.66 6.08
N VAL A 236 3.36 -36.91 6.73
CA VAL A 236 2.25 -36.23 6.04
C VAL A 236 2.78 -35.24 5.01
N ALA A 237 3.81 -34.46 5.35
CA ALA A 237 4.43 -33.53 4.43
C ALA A 237 5.04 -34.24 3.21
N ILE A 238 5.78 -35.34 3.41
CA ILE A 238 6.35 -36.14 2.32
C ILE A 238 5.25 -36.76 1.43
N ALA A 239 4.17 -37.27 2.03
CA ALA A 239 3.04 -37.81 1.27
C ALA A 239 2.44 -36.75 0.33
N LEU A 240 2.31 -35.50 0.80
CA LEU A 240 1.71 -34.40 0.05
C LEU A 240 2.65 -33.74 -0.98
N ARG A 241 3.97 -33.92 -0.85
CA ARG A 241 4.97 -33.24 -1.67
C ARG A 241 4.82 -33.49 -3.18
N GLY A 242 4.26 -34.64 -3.56
CA GLY A 242 4.03 -35.00 -4.97
C GLY A 242 2.90 -34.22 -5.65
N ASP A 243 1.99 -33.61 -4.89
CA ASP A 243 0.87 -32.82 -5.42
C ASP A 243 1.22 -31.33 -5.36
N GLU A 244 1.28 -30.67 -6.52
CA GLU A 244 1.66 -29.25 -6.61
C GLU A 244 0.77 -28.31 -5.79
N ARG A 245 -0.47 -28.73 -5.51
CA ARG A 245 -1.44 -27.94 -4.74
C ARG A 245 -1.15 -27.91 -3.24
N PHE A 246 -0.33 -28.83 -2.74
CA PHE A 246 0.12 -28.89 -1.35
C PHE A 246 1.63 -28.64 -1.21
N ARG A 247 2.37 -28.75 -2.33
CA ARG A 247 3.84 -28.67 -2.37
C ARG A 247 4.45 -27.49 -1.58
N PRO A 248 3.97 -26.23 -1.68
CA PRO A 248 4.59 -25.13 -0.94
C PRO A 248 4.61 -25.37 0.58
N GLY A 249 3.49 -25.79 1.16
CA GLY A 249 3.42 -26.14 2.58
C GLY A 249 4.14 -27.44 2.89
N ALA A 250 3.99 -28.46 2.04
CA ALA A 250 4.64 -29.75 2.23
C ALA A 250 6.17 -29.64 2.28
N ASP A 251 6.79 -28.84 1.40
CA ASP A 251 8.23 -28.64 1.39
C ASP A 251 8.72 -27.90 2.64
N ALA A 252 8.01 -26.85 3.04
CA ALA A 252 8.30 -26.12 4.26
C ALA A 252 8.23 -27.02 5.50
N LEU A 253 7.12 -27.75 5.67
CA LEU A 253 6.92 -28.62 6.83
C LEU A 253 7.93 -29.77 6.86
N ALA A 254 8.21 -30.40 5.71
CA ALA A 254 9.18 -31.48 5.61
C ALA A 254 10.60 -30.99 5.94
N ALA A 255 11.00 -29.80 5.47
CA ALA A 255 12.32 -29.23 5.79
C ALA A 255 12.45 -28.92 7.29
N ILE A 256 11.44 -28.28 7.89
CA ILE A 256 11.45 -27.92 9.32
C ILE A 256 11.47 -29.18 10.20
N THR A 257 10.61 -30.16 9.90
CA THR A 257 10.51 -31.40 10.68
C THR A 257 11.78 -32.25 10.57
N ALA A 258 12.39 -32.33 9.39
CA ALA A 258 13.68 -32.99 9.20
C ALA A 258 14.79 -32.34 10.03
N ALA A 259 14.85 -31.00 10.06
CA ALA A 259 15.81 -30.25 10.87
C ALA A 259 15.53 -30.36 12.37
N SER A 260 14.27 -30.48 12.78
CA SER A 260 13.89 -30.51 14.20
C SER A 260 14.08 -31.89 14.85
N LEU A 261 13.97 -32.98 14.07
CA LEU A 261 14.12 -34.34 14.57
C LEU A 261 15.43 -34.61 15.34
N PRO A 262 16.63 -34.21 14.86
CA PRO A 262 17.87 -34.38 15.64
C PRO A 262 18.00 -33.40 16.81
N MET A 263 17.14 -32.37 16.90
CA MET A 263 17.23 -31.28 17.87
C MET A 263 16.23 -31.39 19.03
N VAL A 264 15.53 -32.51 19.17
CA VAL A 264 14.45 -32.70 20.17
C VAL A 264 14.86 -32.34 21.60
N GLN A 265 16.09 -32.67 22.01
CA GLN A 265 16.61 -32.29 23.34
C GLN A 265 16.85 -30.78 23.49
N GLN A 266 17.33 -30.14 22.42
CA GLN A 266 17.52 -28.68 22.38
C GLN A 266 16.17 -27.95 22.36
N ASP A 267 15.16 -28.55 21.73
CA ASP A 267 13.79 -28.03 21.71
C ASP A 267 13.14 -28.02 23.09
N ALA A 268 13.35 -29.04 23.94
CA ALA A 268 12.92 -28.95 25.33
C ALA A 268 13.64 -27.88 26.13
N ALA A 269 14.94 -27.70 25.89
CA ALA A 269 15.68 -26.62 26.54
C ALA A 269 15.10 -25.26 26.13
N THR A 270 14.76 -25.11 24.85
CA THR A 270 14.10 -23.92 24.29
C THR A 270 12.69 -23.72 24.86
N LEU A 271 11.92 -24.81 25.05
CA LEU A 271 10.56 -24.78 25.56
C LEU A 271 10.46 -24.16 26.97
N ARG A 272 11.55 -24.15 27.74
CA ARG A 272 11.64 -23.44 29.04
C ARG A 272 11.43 -21.92 28.90
N TYR A 273 11.70 -21.36 27.72
CA TYR A 273 11.42 -19.96 27.39
C TYR A 273 10.01 -19.75 26.79
N GLY A 274 9.17 -20.80 26.79
CA GLY A 274 7.79 -20.77 26.32
C GLY A 274 7.61 -21.27 24.89
N LEU A 275 6.36 -21.60 24.54
CA LEU A 275 5.97 -22.04 23.20
C LEU A 275 6.36 -21.05 22.09
N PRO A 276 6.22 -19.72 22.25
CA PRO A 276 6.63 -18.76 21.20
C PRO A 276 8.12 -18.86 20.84
N ALA A 277 9.00 -19.15 21.81
CA ALA A 277 10.42 -19.32 21.56
C ALA A 277 10.69 -20.57 20.70
N LEU A 278 9.99 -21.66 20.98
CA LEU A 278 10.09 -22.89 20.19
C LEU A 278 9.56 -22.70 18.76
N VAL A 279 8.44 -21.99 18.61
CA VAL A 279 7.87 -21.63 17.29
C VAL A 279 8.88 -20.83 16.48
N GLU A 280 9.56 -19.86 17.09
CA GLU A 280 10.58 -19.06 16.43
C GLU A 280 11.81 -19.89 16.02
N GLN A 281 12.24 -20.84 16.85
CA GLN A 281 13.31 -21.78 16.44
C GLN A 281 12.90 -22.65 15.25
N TRP A 282 11.67 -23.17 15.25
CA TRP A 282 11.16 -23.95 14.12
C TRP A 282 11.06 -23.11 12.84
N ARG A 283 10.67 -21.83 12.93
CA ARG A 283 10.67 -20.90 11.78
C ARG A 283 12.08 -20.68 11.23
N ARG A 284 13.08 -20.49 12.10
CA ARG A 284 14.49 -20.30 11.70
C ARG A 284 15.11 -21.51 11.01
N ARG A 285 14.56 -22.71 11.24
CA ARG A 285 14.98 -23.95 10.57
C ARG A 285 14.41 -24.09 9.16
N CYS A 286 13.42 -23.29 8.78
CA CYS A 286 12.87 -23.31 7.44
C CYS A 286 13.87 -22.68 6.46
N PRO A 287 14.30 -23.39 5.41
CA PRO A 287 15.06 -22.80 4.32
C PRO A 287 14.30 -21.64 3.68
N ALA A 288 15.02 -20.64 3.18
CA ALA A 288 14.44 -19.43 2.60
C ALA A 288 13.57 -19.75 1.37
N GLU A 289 13.91 -20.78 0.59
CA GLU A 289 13.10 -21.22 -0.56
C GLU A 289 11.69 -21.68 -0.18
N PHE A 290 11.48 -22.12 1.06
CA PHE A 290 10.21 -22.66 1.53
C PHE A 290 9.52 -21.76 2.54
N ALA A 291 9.97 -20.53 2.75
CA ALA A 291 9.48 -19.66 3.82
C ALA A 291 8.07 -19.08 3.58
N LEU A 292 7.56 -19.11 2.34
CA LEU A 292 6.31 -18.44 1.98
C LEU A 292 5.08 -18.87 2.83
N PRO A 293 4.83 -20.17 3.10
CA PRO A 293 3.69 -20.58 3.93
C PRO A 293 3.76 -20.07 5.37
N LEU A 294 4.96 -19.86 5.90
CA LEU A 294 5.15 -19.32 7.26
C LEU A 294 4.73 -17.85 7.36
N LEU A 295 4.73 -17.11 6.24
CA LEU A 295 4.36 -15.69 6.23
C LEU A 295 2.92 -15.47 6.67
N ARG A 296 2.02 -16.43 6.41
CA ARG A 296 0.61 -16.40 6.83
C ARG A 296 0.46 -16.14 8.33
N ASP A 297 1.36 -16.71 9.13
CA ASP A 297 1.30 -16.68 10.58
C ASP A 297 2.37 -15.74 11.18
N ALA A 298 3.48 -15.50 10.47
CA ALA A 298 4.54 -14.61 10.92
C ALA A 298 4.23 -13.13 10.66
N SER A 299 3.56 -12.82 9.54
CA SER A 299 3.14 -11.47 9.17
C SER A 299 1.85 -11.53 8.34
N PRO A 300 0.68 -11.70 8.99
CA PRO A 300 -0.59 -11.84 8.27
C PRO A 300 -0.92 -10.62 7.41
N GLY A 301 -0.42 -9.43 7.78
CA GLY A 301 -0.59 -8.22 6.97
C GLY A 301 0.23 -8.21 5.68
N GLU A 302 1.48 -8.68 5.71
CA GLU A 302 2.27 -8.86 4.47
C GLU A 302 1.67 -9.96 3.60
N PHE A 303 1.24 -11.07 4.21
CA PHE A 303 0.54 -12.13 3.50
C PHE A 303 -0.73 -11.61 2.81
N PHE A 304 -1.51 -10.77 3.49
CA PHE A 304 -2.70 -10.12 2.93
C PHE A 304 -2.37 -9.27 1.70
N ARG A 305 -1.33 -8.43 1.78
CA ARG A 305 -0.91 -7.55 0.67
C ARG A 305 -0.46 -8.34 -0.56
N LEU A 306 0.26 -9.44 -0.36
CA LEU A 306 0.67 -10.35 -1.43
C LEU A 306 -0.52 -11.14 -2.00
N GLY A 307 -1.50 -11.50 -1.16
CA GLY A 307 -2.75 -12.11 -1.62
C GLY A 307 -3.57 -11.16 -2.50
N LEU A 308 -3.61 -9.87 -2.16
CA LEU A 308 -4.24 -8.84 -3.00
C LEU A 308 -3.54 -8.66 -4.35
N TYR A 309 -2.21 -8.77 -4.38
CA TYR A 309 -1.45 -8.81 -5.63
C TYR A 309 -1.91 -9.99 -6.51
N ASP A 310 -2.05 -11.17 -5.92
CA ASP A 310 -2.49 -12.37 -6.65
C ASP A 310 -3.95 -12.26 -7.11
N LEU A 311 -4.83 -11.62 -6.33
CA LEU A 311 -6.21 -11.29 -6.72
C LEU A 311 -6.25 -10.33 -7.92
N GLN A 312 -5.43 -9.28 -7.92
CA GLN A 312 -5.34 -8.34 -9.05
C GLN A 312 -4.87 -9.03 -10.34
N GLN A 313 -3.91 -9.96 -10.25
CA GLN A 313 -3.53 -10.79 -11.40
C GLN A 313 -4.66 -11.70 -11.87
N LEU A 314 -5.50 -12.21 -10.96
CA LEU A 314 -6.64 -13.06 -11.32
C LEU A 314 -7.76 -12.27 -11.99
N VAL A 315 -8.07 -11.06 -11.51
CA VAL A 315 -9.04 -10.16 -12.14
C VAL A 315 -8.71 -9.95 -13.61
N THR A 316 -7.44 -9.64 -13.90
CA THR A 316 -6.92 -9.53 -15.27
C THR A 316 -7.21 -10.79 -16.09
N ARG A 317 -6.85 -11.96 -15.55
CA ARG A 317 -6.97 -13.24 -16.25
C ARG A 317 -8.43 -13.61 -16.53
N LEU A 318 -9.30 -13.42 -15.55
CA LEU A 318 -10.73 -13.74 -15.65
C LEU A 318 -11.46 -12.81 -16.60
N HIS A 319 -11.07 -11.53 -16.65
CA HIS A 319 -11.69 -10.56 -17.55
C HIS A 319 -11.36 -10.81 -19.04
N GLY A 320 -10.22 -11.46 -19.33
CA GLY A 320 -9.85 -11.90 -20.69
C GLY A 320 -9.53 -10.77 -21.68
N ARG A 321 -9.59 -9.49 -21.26
CA ARG A 321 -9.23 -8.30 -22.06
C ARG A 321 -8.30 -7.38 -21.26
N PRO A 322 -7.40 -6.65 -21.92
CA PRO A 322 -6.52 -5.71 -21.23
C PRO A 322 -7.36 -4.62 -20.55
N LEU A 323 -7.24 -4.53 -19.23
CA LEU A 323 -7.85 -3.50 -18.40
C LEU A 323 -6.81 -2.44 -18.06
N ASP A 324 -7.28 -1.21 -17.81
CA ASP A 324 -6.42 -0.19 -17.22
C ASP A 324 -5.92 -0.66 -15.84
N HIS A 325 -4.68 -0.29 -15.52
CA HIS A 325 -4.03 -0.73 -14.29
C HIS A 325 -4.81 -0.29 -13.04
N ASN A 326 -5.32 0.94 -13.01
CA ASN A 326 -6.09 1.43 -11.87
C ASN A 326 -7.49 0.79 -11.82
N GLU A 327 -8.04 0.40 -12.96
CA GLU A 327 -9.31 -0.34 -13.02
C GLU A 327 -9.19 -1.73 -12.39
N VAL A 328 -8.14 -2.48 -12.69
CA VAL A 328 -7.87 -3.78 -12.05
C VAL A 328 -7.81 -3.66 -10.53
N ARG A 329 -7.12 -2.63 -10.03
CA ARG A 329 -7.03 -2.34 -8.58
C ARG A 329 -8.40 -2.04 -7.97
N ARG A 330 -9.20 -1.19 -8.63
CA ARG A 330 -10.56 -0.86 -8.17
C ARG A 330 -11.48 -2.09 -8.16
N ILE A 331 -11.40 -2.96 -9.17
CA ILE A 331 -12.18 -4.21 -9.21
C ILE A 331 -11.76 -5.13 -8.07
N ALA A 332 -10.45 -5.33 -7.84
CA ALA A 332 -9.98 -6.16 -6.73
C ALA A 332 -10.46 -5.64 -5.36
N MET A 333 -10.49 -4.31 -5.16
CA MET A 333 -11.05 -3.70 -3.96
C MET A 333 -12.57 -3.86 -3.85
N ALA A 334 -13.29 -3.79 -4.97
CA ALA A 334 -14.73 -4.05 -4.97
C ALA A 334 -15.06 -5.51 -4.62
N LEU A 335 -14.25 -6.46 -5.09
CA LEU A 335 -14.35 -7.88 -4.75
C LEU A 335 -14.07 -8.14 -3.26
N LEU A 336 -13.01 -7.53 -2.71
CA LEU A 336 -12.74 -7.58 -1.27
C LEU A 336 -13.89 -6.95 -0.45
N ALA A 337 -14.44 -5.84 -0.93
CA ALA A 337 -15.58 -5.17 -0.29
C ALA A 337 -16.82 -6.07 -0.23
N ALA A 338 -17.04 -6.94 -1.23
CA ALA A 338 -18.15 -7.88 -1.23
C ALA A 338 -18.05 -8.87 -0.06
N ASP A 339 -16.85 -9.38 0.23
CA ASP A 339 -16.62 -10.28 1.36
C ASP A 339 -16.75 -9.56 2.71
N LEU A 340 -16.29 -8.30 2.78
CA LEU A 340 -16.39 -7.48 3.99
C LEU A 340 -17.79 -6.91 4.24
N HIS A 341 -18.71 -7.03 3.28
CA HIS A 341 -20.05 -6.45 3.40
C HIS A 341 -20.81 -7.00 4.62
N ALA A 342 -20.60 -8.27 4.96
CA ALA A 342 -21.20 -8.90 6.14
C ALA A 342 -20.51 -8.50 7.46
N ALA A 343 -19.30 -7.90 7.40
CA ALA A 343 -18.50 -7.49 8.55
C ALA A 343 -17.77 -6.16 8.28
N PRO A 344 -18.50 -5.05 8.02
CA PRO A 344 -17.89 -3.80 7.54
C PRO A 344 -16.91 -3.18 8.55
N ALA A 345 -17.09 -3.44 9.85
CA ALA A 345 -16.17 -3.00 10.89
C ALA A 345 -14.75 -3.56 10.71
N ALA A 346 -14.61 -4.77 10.13
CA ALA A 346 -13.32 -5.41 9.88
C ALA A 346 -12.45 -4.63 8.88
N ALA A 347 -13.05 -3.77 8.04
CA ALA A 347 -12.31 -2.94 7.09
C ALA A 347 -11.26 -2.06 7.79
N HIS A 348 -11.53 -1.56 9.01
CA HIS A 348 -10.59 -0.72 9.77
C HIS A 348 -9.26 -1.41 10.06
N ALA A 349 -9.27 -2.72 10.31
CA ALA A 349 -8.05 -3.51 10.55
C ALA A 349 -7.19 -3.67 9.28
N LEU A 350 -7.79 -3.47 8.10
CA LEU A 350 -7.11 -3.63 6.81
C LEU A 350 -6.54 -2.33 6.27
N LEU A 351 -7.11 -1.17 6.62
CA LEU A 351 -6.66 0.13 6.12
C LEU A 351 -5.13 0.36 6.26
N PRO A 352 -4.46 -0.01 7.37
CA PRO A 352 -3.01 0.18 7.49
C PRO A 352 -2.17 -0.63 6.49
N TRP A 353 -2.76 -1.68 5.90
CA TRP A 353 -2.09 -2.57 4.94
C TRP A 353 -2.34 -2.17 3.49
N LEU A 354 -3.25 -1.22 3.24
CA LEU A 354 -3.61 -0.75 1.90
C LEU A 354 -2.90 0.57 1.58
N ASP A 355 -2.68 0.82 0.29
CA ASP A 355 -2.31 2.16 -0.16
C ASP A 355 -3.52 3.12 -0.04
N PRO A 356 -3.30 4.46 0.00
CA PRO A 356 -4.38 5.43 0.18
C PRO A 356 -5.51 5.34 -0.85
N ASP A 357 -5.22 4.99 -2.11
CA ASP A 357 -6.25 4.87 -3.14
C ASP A 357 -7.09 3.61 -2.97
N SER A 358 -6.44 2.49 -2.66
CA SER A 358 -7.13 1.23 -2.36
C SER A 358 -8.00 1.36 -1.10
N ALA A 359 -7.48 2.01 -0.05
CA ALA A 359 -8.21 2.28 1.19
C ALA A 359 -9.46 3.14 0.94
N ARG A 360 -9.32 4.25 0.19
CA ARG A 360 -10.46 5.11 -0.20
C ARG A 360 -11.48 4.35 -1.04
N THR A 361 -11.02 3.57 -2.02
CA THR A 361 -11.90 2.77 -2.89
C THR A 361 -12.69 1.75 -2.07
N LEU A 362 -12.02 1.02 -1.16
CA LEU A 362 -12.67 0.04 -0.30
C LEU A 362 -13.76 0.68 0.56
N GLN A 363 -13.44 1.80 1.22
CA GLN A 363 -14.39 2.53 2.06
C GLN A 363 -15.58 3.07 1.25
N ALA A 364 -15.32 3.62 0.06
CA ALA A 364 -16.37 4.15 -0.81
C ALA A 364 -17.34 3.05 -1.28
N VAL A 365 -16.82 1.91 -1.76
CA VAL A 365 -17.66 0.77 -2.20
C VAL A 365 -18.52 0.21 -1.06
N LEU A 366 -17.94 0.12 0.15
CA LEU A 366 -18.65 -0.36 1.34
C LEU A 366 -19.75 0.61 1.80
N SER A 367 -19.48 1.92 1.78
CA SER A 367 -20.37 2.93 2.35
C SER A 367 -21.50 3.36 1.40
N ASP A 368 -21.22 3.42 0.10
CA ASP A 368 -22.19 3.87 -0.91
C ASP A 368 -22.80 2.68 -1.66
N ALA A 369 -24.11 2.50 -1.49
CA ALA A 369 -24.88 1.45 -2.15
C ALA A 369 -25.02 1.64 -3.66
N SER A 370 -24.88 2.87 -4.14
CA SER A 370 -24.93 3.22 -5.57
C SER A 370 -23.56 3.18 -6.25
N HIS A 371 -22.50 2.89 -5.51
CA HIS A 371 -21.13 2.94 -6.03
C HIS A 371 -20.95 1.96 -7.21
N PRO A 372 -20.36 2.40 -8.34
CA PRO A 372 -20.23 1.60 -9.56
C PRO A 372 -19.41 0.31 -9.37
N GLY A 373 -18.57 0.25 -8.33
CA GLY A 373 -17.85 -0.96 -7.95
C GLY A 373 -18.74 -2.13 -7.56
N ARG A 374 -19.97 -1.89 -7.08
CA ARG A 374 -20.89 -2.96 -6.67
C ARG A 374 -21.39 -3.83 -7.81
N GLN A 375 -21.25 -3.39 -9.06
CA GLN A 375 -21.53 -4.23 -10.24
C GLN A 375 -20.67 -5.51 -10.28
N TRP A 376 -19.51 -5.49 -9.61
CA TRP A 376 -18.59 -6.62 -9.55
C TRP A 376 -18.87 -7.58 -8.40
N TRP A 377 -19.84 -7.27 -7.54
CA TRP A 377 -20.18 -8.14 -6.42
C TRP A 377 -20.86 -9.42 -6.91
N PRO A 378 -20.67 -10.55 -6.21
CA PRO A 378 -21.54 -11.69 -6.38
C PRO A 378 -23.00 -11.33 -6.06
N HIS A 379 -23.92 -11.77 -6.90
CA HIS A 379 -25.36 -11.58 -6.70
C HIS A 379 -26.03 -12.95 -6.59
N ASN A 380 -26.78 -13.19 -5.50
CA ASN A 380 -27.44 -14.48 -5.23
C ASN A 380 -26.47 -15.67 -5.33
N GLY A 381 -25.24 -15.53 -4.82
CA GLY A 381 -24.22 -16.58 -4.86
C GLY A 381 -23.64 -16.85 -6.25
N ARG A 382 -23.86 -15.97 -7.24
CA ARG A 382 -23.30 -16.09 -8.59
C ARG A 382 -22.31 -15.00 -8.91
N LEU A 383 -21.19 -15.38 -9.53
CA LEU A 383 -20.21 -14.42 -10.05
C LEU A 383 -20.80 -13.64 -11.23
N PRO A 384 -20.45 -12.35 -11.38
CA PRO A 384 -20.72 -11.60 -12.61
C PRO A 384 -20.15 -12.31 -13.84
N GLU A 385 -20.86 -12.25 -14.98
CA GLU A 385 -20.48 -12.95 -16.22
C GLU A 385 -19.04 -12.64 -16.67
N ARG A 386 -18.63 -11.38 -16.51
CA ARG A 386 -17.29 -10.90 -16.86
C ARG A 386 -16.16 -11.49 -16.01
N LEU A 387 -16.47 -12.19 -14.93
CA LEU A 387 -15.52 -12.84 -14.02
C LEU A 387 -15.65 -14.36 -14.00
N ARG A 388 -16.44 -14.95 -14.91
CA ARG A 388 -16.61 -16.42 -14.98
C ARG A 388 -15.41 -17.13 -15.60
N GLY A 389 -14.68 -16.51 -16.53
CA GLY A 389 -13.36 -16.95 -17.01
C GLY A 389 -13.17 -18.45 -17.28
N GLU A 390 -11.92 -18.91 -17.28
CA GLU A 390 -11.57 -20.33 -17.41
C GLU A 390 -11.57 -21.03 -16.04
N ASP A 391 -11.84 -22.34 -16.03
CA ASP A 391 -11.86 -23.16 -14.80
C ASP A 391 -10.59 -23.01 -13.97
N THR A 392 -9.40 -23.03 -14.59
CA THR A 392 -8.13 -22.90 -13.85
C THR A 392 -8.02 -21.56 -13.12
N ALA A 393 -8.55 -20.49 -13.71
CA ALA A 393 -8.60 -19.17 -13.11
C ALA A 393 -9.67 -19.09 -12.01
N LEU A 394 -10.80 -19.78 -12.16
CA LEU A 394 -11.82 -19.91 -11.13
C LEU A 394 -11.35 -20.71 -9.91
N HIS A 395 -10.63 -21.83 -10.11
CA HIS A 395 -10.01 -22.59 -9.02
C HIS A 395 -9.03 -21.72 -8.23
N ALA A 396 -8.21 -20.93 -8.92
CA ALA A 396 -7.32 -19.97 -8.29
C ALA A 396 -8.08 -18.83 -7.58
N LEU A 397 -9.16 -18.31 -8.17
CA LEU A 397 -10.02 -17.31 -7.53
C LEU A 397 -10.64 -17.85 -6.24
N LEU A 398 -11.15 -19.07 -6.24
CA LEU A 398 -11.69 -19.73 -5.05
C LEU A 398 -10.65 -19.82 -3.95
N ALA A 399 -9.47 -20.38 -4.24
CA ALA A 399 -8.40 -20.51 -3.26
C ALA A 399 -7.92 -19.14 -2.74
N THR A 400 -7.72 -18.18 -3.64
CA THR A 400 -7.22 -16.84 -3.29
C THR A 400 -8.24 -16.03 -2.48
N SER A 401 -9.50 -15.99 -2.91
CA SER A 401 -10.56 -15.28 -2.17
C SER A 401 -10.80 -15.88 -0.80
N TYR A 402 -10.80 -17.21 -0.69
CA TYR A 402 -11.01 -17.88 0.59
C TYR A 402 -9.89 -17.60 1.60
N ILE A 403 -8.62 -17.72 1.18
CA ILE A 403 -7.50 -17.48 2.10
C ILE A 403 -7.34 -15.99 2.43
N LEU A 404 -7.66 -15.08 1.50
CA LEU A 404 -7.78 -13.65 1.81
C LEU A 404 -8.87 -13.41 2.86
N GLY A 405 -10.01 -14.09 2.69
CA GLY A 405 -11.10 -14.19 3.66
C GLY A 405 -10.61 -14.47 5.09
N LEU A 406 -9.97 -15.62 5.24
CA LEU A 406 -9.40 -16.07 6.51
C LEU A 406 -8.34 -15.10 7.06
N THR A 407 -7.53 -14.51 6.17
CA THR A 407 -6.46 -13.58 6.57
C THR A 407 -7.04 -12.28 7.11
N TRP A 408 -8.07 -11.71 6.48
CA TRP A 408 -8.69 -10.50 7.00
C TRP A 408 -9.46 -10.78 8.30
N CYS A 409 -10.11 -11.94 8.42
CA CYS A 409 -10.74 -12.38 9.66
C CYS A 409 -9.72 -12.40 10.80
N ARG A 410 -8.52 -12.93 10.55
CA ARG A 410 -7.41 -12.93 11.53
C ARG A 410 -6.96 -11.51 11.89
N LEU A 411 -6.74 -10.64 10.91
CA LEU A 411 -6.33 -9.25 11.16
C LEU A 411 -7.37 -8.47 11.96
N ALA A 412 -8.65 -8.69 11.67
CA ALA A 412 -9.78 -8.05 12.35
C ALA A 412 -10.20 -8.75 13.65
N GLN A 413 -9.60 -9.89 13.98
CA GLN A 413 -10.01 -10.77 15.09
C GLN A 413 -11.49 -11.16 15.02
N SER A 414 -12.00 -11.36 13.81
CA SER A 414 -13.37 -11.79 13.53
C SER A 414 -13.39 -13.29 13.22
N PRO A 415 -14.41 -14.05 13.69
CA PRO A 415 -14.57 -15.43 13.26
C PRO A 415 -14.88 -15.51 11.76
N PRO A 416 -14.41 -16.56 11.06
CA PRO A 416 -14.79 -16.80 9.67
C PRO A 416 -16.27 -17.23 9.58
N PRO A 417 -16.99 -16.84 8.51
CA PRO A 417 -18.37 -17.26 8.30
C PRO A 417 -18.45 -18.78 8.04
N PRO A 418 -19.38 -19.50 8.69
CA PRO A 418 -19.48 -20.97 8.55
C PRO A 418 -19.92 -21.39 7.14
N THR A 419 -20.53 -20.49 6.37
CA THR A 419 -20.98 -20.72 5.00
C THR A 419 -19.96 -20.31 3.93
N GLY A 420 -18.76 -19.88 4.33
CA GLY A 420 -17.75 -19.32 3.43
C GLY A 420 -17.99 -17.84 3.11
N PHE A 421 -17.02 -17.23 2.42
CA PHE A 421 -17.04 -15.82 2.01
C PHE A 421 -17.81 -15.65 0.70
N ALA A 422 -18.46 -14.50 0.49
CA ALA A 422 -19.36 -14.27 -0.64
C ALA A 422 -18.71 -14.57 -2.00
N LEU A 423 -17.47 -14.11 -2.20
CA LEU A 423 -16.71 -14.32 -3.43
C LEU A 423 -16.30 -15.79 -3.60
N ALA A 424 -15.81 -16.42 -2.52
CA ALA A 424 -15.42 -17.83 -2.53
C ALA A 424 -16.64 -18.74 -2.82
N VAL A 425 -17.79 -18.46 -2.19
CA VAL A 425 -19.05 -19.18 -2.43
C VAL A 425 -19.47 -19.05 -3.89
N ALA A 426 -19.36 -17.86 -4.46
CA ALA A 426 -19.74 -17.63 -5.86
C ALA A 426 -18.80 -18.30 -6.86
N ALA A 427 -17.48 -18.27 -6.61
CA ALA A 427 -16.50 -19.00 -7.40
C ALA A 427 -16.72 -20.52 -7.33
N ALA A 428 -17.01 -21.03 -6.13
CA ALA A 428 -17.35 -22.44 -5.92
C ALA A 428 -18.66 -22.85 -6.64
N GLY A 429 -19.65 -21.96 -6.65
CA GLY A 429 -20.89 -22.15 -7.40
C GLY A 429 -20.64 -22.23 -8.91
N ALA A 430 -19.83 -21.32 -9.46
CA ALA A 430 -19.47 -21.32 -10.88
C ALA A 430 -18.75 -22.61 -11.31
N LEU A 431 -17.80 -23.09 -10.50
CA LEU A 431 -17.09 -24.36 -10.75
C LEU A 431 -18.03 -25.58 -10.70
N THR A 432 -19.02 -25.56 -9.81
CA THR A 432 -20.00 -26.63 -9.68
C THR A 432 -21.04 -26.62 -10.82
N GLU A 433 -21.42 -25.43 -11.30
CA GLU A 433 -22.26 -25.24 -12.50
C GLU A 433 -21.54 -25.80 -13.75
N ALA A 434 -20.24 -25.52 -13.91
CA ALA A 434 -19.42 -25.99 -15.02
C ALA A 434 -19.18 -27.51 -15.02
N ALA A 435 -19.06 -28.12 -13.83
CA ALA A 435 -18.77 -29.54 -13.66
C ALA A 435 -19.97 -30.49 -13.91
N ARG A 436 -21.15 -30.02 -14.32
CA ARG A 436 -22.28 -30.89 -14.72
C ARG A 436 -22.06 -31.42 -16.16
N PRO A 437 -21.70 -32.70 -16.37
CA PRO A 437 -21.57 -33.24 -17.72
C PRO A 437 -22.97 -33.49 -18.34
N PRO A 438 -23.13 -33.46 -19.68
CA PRO A 438 -24.16 -34.26 -20.34
C PRO A 438 -23.83 -35.74 -20.09
N SER A 439 -24.81 -36.52 -19.65
CA SER A 439 -24.62 -37.92 -19.22
C SER A 439 -23.94 -38.79 -20.30
N THR A 440 -22.67 -39.11 -20.11
CA THR A 440 -21.97 -40.21 -20.81
C THR A 440 -21.36 -41.13 -19.76
N GLY A 441 -21.82 -42.38 -19.72
CA GLY A 441 -21.66 -43.34 -18.64
C GLY A 441 -20.30 -44.04 -18.53
N GLU A 442 -19.18 -43.31 -18.62
CA GLU A 442 -17.87 -43.86 -18.26
C GLU A 442 -17.56 -43.55 -16.79
N LEU A 443 -17.40 -44.61 -15.99
CA LEU A 443 -17.10 -44.51 -14.55
C LEU A 443 -15.63 -44.12 -14.34
N THR A 444 -15.38 -43.11 -13.51
CA THR A 444 -14.03 -42.71 -13.10
C THR A 444 -13.38 -43.75 -12.18
N PRO A 445 -12.04 -43.83 -12.09
CA PRO A 445 -11.34 -44.70 -11.14
C PRO A 445 -11.80 -44.54 -9.68
N TRP A 446 -12.21 -43.33 -9.30
CA TRP A 446 -12.76 -43.05 -7.97
C TRP A 446 -14.14 -43.68 -7.75
N GLN A 447 -15.02 -43.64 -8.75
CA GLN A 447 -16.32 -44.32 -8.67
C GLN A 447 -16.16 -45.83 -8.56
N ILE A 448 -15.11 -46.40 -9.16
CA ILE A 448 -14.78 -47.83 -8.99
C ILE A 448 -14.29 -48.12 -7.57
N ILE A 449 -13.40 -47.29 -7.02
CA ILE A 449 -12.91 -47.42 -5.63
C ILE A 449 -14.04 -47.26 -4.62
N GLU A 450 -14.94 -46.31 -4.83
CA GLU A 450 -16.09 -46.05 -3.96
C GLU A 450 -17.12 -47.19 -4.03
N ALA A 451 -17.40 -47.71 -5.22
CA ALA A 451 -18.22 -48.91 -5.39
C ALA A 451 -17.59 -50.13 -4.71
N ALA A 452 -16.26 -50.31 -4.81
CA ALA A 452 -15.56 -51.39 -4.13
C ALA A 452 -15.59 -51.23 -2.60
N ARG A 453 -15.46 -50.00 -2.09
CA ARG A 453 -15.56 -49.70 -0.64
C ARG A 453 -16.98 -49.94 -0.12
N ALA A 454 -18.00 -49.50 -0.86
CA ALA A 454 -19.40 -49.77 -0.54
C ALA A 454 -19.69 -51.28 -0.55
N HIS A 455 -19.13 -52.02 -1.52
CA HIS A 455 -19.27 -53.48 -1.59
C HIS A 455 -18.62 -54.20 -0.40
N LEU A 456 -17.42 -53.78 0.02
CA LEU A 456 -16.73 -54.33 1.19
C LEU A 456 -17.41 -53.96 2.51
N ALA A 457 -17.99 -52.76 2.62
CA ALA A 457 -18.75 -52.33 3.79
C ALA A 457 -20.10 -53.05 3.90
N ALA A 458 -20.73 -53.38 2.78
CA ALA A 458 -21.98 -54.15 2.72
C ALA A 458 -21.76 -55.66 2.97
N ASN A 459 -20.56 -56.17 2.70
CA ASN A 459 -20.19 -57.58 2.91
C ASN A 459 -18.97 -57.71 3.86
N PRO A 460 -19.10 -57.39 5.15
CA PRO A 460 -18.08 -57.74 6.13
C PRO A 460 -17.93 -59.27 6.13
N GLY A 461 -16.73 -59.77 5.82
CA GLY A 461 -16.43 -61.21 5.90
C GLY A 461 -16.75 -61.78 7.29
N PRO A 462 -16.95 -63.10 7.41
CA PRO A 462 -17.59 -63.70 8.58
C PRO A 462 -16.68 -63.64 9.82
N LEU A 463 -16.93 -62.65 10.68
CA LEU A 463 -16.63 -62.71 12.10
C LEU A 463 -17.97 -62.65 12.85
N ALA A 464 -18.17 -63.63 13.73
CA ALA A 464 -19.41 -64.08 14.31
C ALA A 464 -20.33 -62.98 14.88
N ALA A 465 -21.61 -63.05 14.50
CA ALA A 465 -22.71 -62.26 15.06
C ALA A 465 -23.26 -62.86 16.37
N PRO A 466 -23.72 -62.04 17.32
CA PRO A 466 -24.80 -62.39 18.26
C PRO A 466 -26.17 -61.99 17.69
N PRO A 467 -27.28 -62.63 18.14
CA PRO A 467 -28.56 -62.66 17.43
C PRO A 467 -29.40 -61.37 17.56
N PRO A 468 -30.32 -61.12 16.61
CA PRO A 468 -31.16 -59.91 16.57
C PRO A 468 -32.36 -59.99 17.52
N ARG A 469 -32.82 -58.82 17.99
CA ARG A 469 -34.17 -58.63 18.53
C ARG A 469 -35.03 -57.98 17.46
N ASP A 470 -36.17 -58.61 17.19
CA ASP A 470 -37.24 -58.13 16.32
C ASP A 470 -37.98 -56.94 16.97
N ASP A 471 -38.28 -55.92 16.17
CA ASP A 471 -39.57 -55.23 16.21
C ASP A 471 -39.85 -54.48 14.88
N PRO A 472 -41.13 -54.33 14.46
CA PRO A 472 -41.52 -54.08 13.06
C PRO A 472 -41.87 -52.60 12.74
N PRO A 473 -41.87 -52.20 11.45
CA PRO A 473 -42.35 -50.90 10.96
C PRO A 473 -43.83 -51.00 10.49
N PRO A 474 -44.48 -50.00 9.83
CA PRO A 474 -44.19 -48.58 9.57
C PRO A 474 -45.40 -47.63 9.85
N ALA A 475 -45.23 -46.31 9.67
CA ALA A 475 -46.31 -45.44 9.14
C ALA A 475 -45.78 -44.11 8.58
N GLN A 476 -46.08 -43.84 7.29
CA GLN A 476 -46.28 -42.49 6.72
C GLN A 476 -47.76 -42.39 6.34
N PRO A 477 -48.40 -41.21 6.43
CA PRO A 477 -48.59 -40.41 5.21
C PRO A 477 -48.52 -38.86 5.38
N GLN A 478 -48.43 -38.23 4.20
CA GLN A 478 -48.29 -36.83 3.72
C GLN A 478 -49.40 -35.82 4.19
N PRO A 479 -49.67 -34.68 3.49
CA PRO A 479 -48.90 -33.44 3.20
C PRO A 479 -49.68 -32.17 3.65
N HIS A 480 -49.05 -30.99 3.74
CA HIS A 480 -49.78 -29.72 3.91
C HIS A 480 -49.33 -28.62 2.95
N ASP A 481 -50.34 -28.03 2.31
CA ASP A 481 -50.37 -26.99 1.29
C ASP A 481 -50.32 -25.55 1.87
N SER A 482 -49.60 -24.69 1.15
CA SER A 482 -50.01 -23.37 0.61
C SER A 482 -50.98 -22.43 1.36
N THR A 483 -50.52 -21.24 1.79
CA THR A 483 -50.90 -19.86 1.34
C THR A 483 -50.74 -18.74 2.42
N PRO A 484 -50.46 -17.46 2.03
CA PRO A 484 -50.17 -16.33 2.94
C PRO A 484 -51.33 -15.30 3.09
N PRO A 485 -51.29 -14.39 4.09
CA PRO A 485 -52.19 -13.22 4.15
C PRO A 485 -51.45 -11.86 3.88
N PRO A 486 -52.20 -10.74 3.73
CA PRO A 486 -52.00 -9.79 2.62
C PRO A 486 -51.39 -8.41 2.94
N THR A 487 -51.12 -7.69 1.85
CA THR A 487 -50.73 -6.28 1.64
C THR A 487 -51.67 -5.24 2.29
N VAL A 488 -51.10 -4.15 2.81
CA VAL A 488 -51.77 -2.84 2.99
C VAL A 488 -50.91 -1.76 2.36
N ALA A 489 -51.54 -0.87 1.60
CA ALA A 489 -50.94 0.20 0.82
C ALA A 489 -51.23 1.60 1.42
N ALA A 490 -50.22 2.48 1.30
CA ALA A 490 -50.23 3.95 1.08
C ALA A 490 -50.91 4.87 2.13
N PRO A 491 -50.60 6.21 2.22
CA PRO A 491 -50.26 7.09 1.10
C PRO A 491 -49.11 8.11 1.28
N ASP A 492 -48.67 8.58 0.10
CA ASP A 492 -47.88 9.77 -0.19
C ASP A 492 -48.46 11.06 0.40
N SER A 493 -47.58 12.01 0.68
CA SER A 493 -47.92 13.42 0.88
C SER A 493 -46.87 14.29 0.19
N ALA A 494 -47.18 14.70 -1.03
CA ALA A 494 -46.51 15.77 -1.74
C ALA A 494 -47.18 17.11 -1.36
N GLN A 495 -46.41 18.05 -0.82
CA GLN A 495 -46.85 19.43 -0.60
C GLN A 495 -45.98 20.37 -1.44
N ALA A 496 -46.62 21.01 -2.41
CA ALA A 496 -46.07 22.08 -3.22
C ALA A 496 -46.18 23.42 -2.47
N ALA A 497 -45.13 24.24 -2.51
CA ALA A 497 -45.12 25.62 -2.05
C ALA A 497 -45.24 26.60 -3.25
N PRO A 498 -45.93 27.75 -3.09
CA PRO A 498 -46.23 28.69 -4.17
C PRO A 498 -45.06 29.65 -4.51
N PRO A 499 -45.08 30.33 -5.68
CA PRO A 499 -43.94 31.07 -6.21
C PRO A 499 -43.85 32.50 -5.65
N THR A 500 -42.63 32.92 -5.32
CA THR A 500 -42.30 34.30 -4.92
C THR A 500 -41.86 35.12 -6.13
N VAL A 501 -42.46 36.30 -6.27
CA VAL A 501 -42.17 37.32 -7.28
C VAL A 501 -40.82 38.00 -6.96
N GLN A 502 -39.89 38.04 -7.92
CA GLN A 502 -38.61 38.76 -7.81
C GLN A 502 -38.77 40.25 -8.16
N ALA A 503 -38.23 41.13 -7.32
CA ALA A 503 -37.92 42.53 -7.64
C ALA A 503 -36.45 42.66 -8.12
N PRO A 504 -36.06 43.72 -8.87
CA PRO A 504 -34.75 43.83 -9.49
C PRO A 504 -33.63 44.08 -8.47
N ALA A 505 -32.51 43.37 -8.59
CA ALA A 505 -31.35 43.49 -7.71
C ALA A 505 -30.45 44.70 -8.07
N PRO A 506 -29.80 45.36 -7.09
CA PRO A 506 -28.70 46.29 -7.33
C PRO A 506 -27.45 45.56 -7.86
N ALA A 507 -26.59 46.27 -8.60
CA ALA A 507 -25.41 45.73 -9.28
C ALA A 507 -24.52 44.88 -8.33
N SER A 508 -24.25 43.65 -8.76
CA SER A 508 -23.47 42.68 -7.99
C SER A 508 -22.00 43.09 -7.86
N PRO A 509 -21.38 42.87 -6.69
CA PRO A 509 -19.95 43.11 -6.47
C PRO A 509 -19.05 42.14 -7.25
N VAL A 510 -17.90 42.62 -7.71
CA VAL A 510 -16.85 41.79 -8.32
C VAL A 510 -16.24 40.87 -7.25
N ASP A 511 -16.30 39.56 -7.48
CA ASP A 511 -15.71 38.54 -6.62
C ASP A 511 -14.18 38.50 -6.83
N LEU A 512 -13.39 38.64 -5.77
CA LEU A 512 -11.92 38.57 -5.83
C LEU A 512 -11.44 37.21 -6.37
N ALA A 513 -12.25 36.15 -6.26
CA ALA A 513 -12.00 34.85 -6.87
C ALA A 513 -12.07 34.88 -8.41
N GLN A 514 -12.95 35.71 -9.00
CA GLN A 514 -13.01 35.89 -10.46
C GLN A 514 -11.81 36.72 -10.99
N VAL A 515 -11.20 37.56 -10.15
CA VAL A 515 -10.12 38.46 -10.58
C VAL A 515 -8.74 37.79 -10.61
N ALA A 516 -8.50 36.83 -9.71
CA ALA A 516 -7.25 36.07 -9.65
C ALA A 516 -7.03 35.15 -10.87
N GLY A 517 -8.07 34.87 -11.66
CA GLY A 517 -8.03 33.92 -12.78
C GLY A 517 -7.74 32.48 -12.31
N ASP A 518 -7.39 31.59 -13.24
CA ASP A 518 -7.01 30.19 -12.96
C ASP A 518 -5.63 30.05 -12.26
N VAL A 519 -5.08 31.13 -11.69
CA VAL A 519 -3.76 31.11 -11.04
C VAL A 519 -3.87 30.42 -9.67
N PRO A 520 -3.15 29.31 -9.43
CA PRO A 520 -3.24 28.59 -8.18
C PRO A 520 -2.66 29.42 -7.02
N ILE A 521 -3.46 29.61 -5.96
CA ILE A 521 -3.01 30.20 -4.70
C ILE A 521 -2.95 29.07 -3.67
N ALA A 522 -1.75 28.74 -3.21
CA ALA A 522 -1.56 27.78 -2.14
C ALA A 522 -1.76 28.45 -0.77
N GLU A 523 -2.48 27.81 0.14
CA GLU A 523 -2.64 28.29 1.51
C GLU A 523 -2.17 27.24 2.52
N ALA A 524 -1.18 27.60 3.34
CA ALA A 524 -0.75 26.75 4.43
C ALA A 524 -0.40 27.58 5.67
N TYR A 525 -0.86 27.13 6.84
CA TYR A 525 -0.59 27.76 8.13
C TYR A 525 -0.92 29.26 8.15
N GLY A 526 -2.01 29.68 7.50
CA GLY A 526 -2.43 31.09 7.42
C GLY A 526 -1.52 31.97 6.56
N ILE A 527 -0.74 31.37 5.65
CA ILE A 527 0.09 32.07 4.68
C ILE A 527 -0.39 31.67 3.28
N ARG A 528 -0.82 32.66 2.49
CA ARG A 528 -1.26 32.46 1.09
C ARG A 528 -0.13 32.76 0.12
N PHE A 529 0.13 31.93 -0.86
CA PHE A 529 1.25 32.07 -1.79
C PHE A 529 0.77 31.92 -3.23
N VAL A 530 1.17 32.83 -4.12
CA VAL A 530 0.89 32.70 -5.56
C VAL A 530 1.81 31.63 -6.11
N SER A 531 1.24 30.50 -6.53
CA SER A 531 2.01 29.39 -7.07
C SER A 531 2.35 29.63 -8.54
N GLY A 532 3.56 29.23 -8.94
CA GLY A 532 3.94 29.08 -10.34
C GLY A 532 3.60 27.68 -10.83
N ASP A 533 4.50 27.06 -11.59
CA ASP A 533 4.37 25.67 -12.05
C ASP A 533 4.54 24.63 -10.93
N GLU A 534 5.10 25.04 -9.78
CA GLU A 534 5.29 24.16 -8.61
C GLU A 534 4.03 24.05 -7.75
N ASP A 535 3.70 22.82 -7.36
CA ASP A 535 2.63 22.51 -6.40
C ASP A 535 3.15 22.72 -4.97
N ILE A 536 2.89 23.93 -4.45
CA ILE A 536 3.38 24.35 -3.14
C ILE A 536 2.74 23.57 -1.99
N GLU A 537 1.47 23.15 -2.09
CA GLU A 537 0.82 22.38 -1.03
C GLU A 537 1.42 20.97 -0.92
N ARG A 538 1.72 20.36 -2.07
CA ARG A 538 2.48 19.11 -2.14
C ARG A 538 3.90 19.27 -1.61
N LEU A 539 4.60 20.34 -1.96
CA LEU A 539 5.93 20.64 -1.44
C LEU A 539 5.93 20.74 0.09
N ILE A 540 4.97 21.45 0.67
CA ILE A 540 4.84 21.57 2.13
C ILE A 540 4.62 20.20 2.77
N THR A 541 3.81 19.35 2.16
CA THR A 541 3.59 17.97 2.63
C THR A 541 4.87 17.12 2.54
N GLU A 542 5.63 17.24 1.45
CA GLU A 542 6.92 16.58 1.25
C GLU A 542 7.94 16.98 2.34
N VAL A 543 8.05 18.28 2.63
CA VAL A 543 8.97 18.82 3.64
C VAL A 543 8.61 18.32 5.04
N ARG A 544 7.32 18.30 5.42
CA ARG A 544 6.85 17.72 6.70
C ARG A 544 7.27 16.26 6.84
N ARG A 545 7.10 15.49 5.77
CA ARG A 545 7.42 14.07 5.77
C ARG A 545 8.92 13.83 5.92
N ARG A 546 9.75 14.55 5.16
CA ARG A 546 11.21 14.46 5.29
C ARG A 546 11.68 14.86 6.67
N GLY A 547 11.10 15.92 7.24
CA GLY A 547 11.38 16.33 8.62
C GLY A 547 11.09 15.22 9.65
N LYS A 548 9.88 14.63 9.61
CA LYS A 548 9.52 13.52 10.50
C LYS A 548 10.45 12.32 10.35
N TRP A 549 10.84 12.02 9.12
CA TRP A 549 11.73 10.89 8.82
C TRP A 549 13.14 11.13 9.36
N ALA A 550 13.71 12.31 9.10
CA ALA A 550 15.02 12.70 9.62
C ALA A 550 15.04 12.62 11.15
N GLN A 551 14.01 13.15 11.83
CA GLN A 551 13.90 13.09 13.29
C GLN A 551 13.83 11.66 13.85
N ARG A 552 13.14 10.72 13.18
CA ARG A 552 13.04 9.31 13.63
C ARG A 552 14.35 8.54 13.53
N LEU A 553 15.19 8.88 12.55
CA LEU A 553 16.46 8.20 12.33
C LEU A 553 17.58 8.72 13.23
N ARG A 554 17.37 9.86 13.90
CA ARG A 554 18.35 10.40 14.86
C ARG A 554 18.58 9.43 16.02
N GLY A 555 19.85 9.21 16.35
CA GLY A 555 20.28 8.38 17.47
C GLY A 555 20.32 6.87 17.16
N GLN A 556 20.04 6.45 15.93
CA GLN A 556 20.29 5.08 15.48
C GLN A 556 21.71 4.98 14.91
N GLU A 557 22.50 3.99 15.36
CA GLU A 557 23.94 3.81 15.03
C GLU A 557 24.25 3.67 13.52
N VAL A 558 23.22 3.59 12.66
CA VAL A 558 23.32 3.18 11.25
C VAL A 558 22.83 4.26 10.27
N SER A 559 22.35 5.44 10.72
CA SER A 559 21.85 6.48 9.79
C SER A 559 22.00 7.93 10.29
N SER A 560 22.64 8.77 9.48
CA SER A 560 22.79 10.22 9.65
C SER A 560 21.86 10.99 8.72
N ALA A 561 20.54 10.86 8.90
CA ALA A 561 19.57 11.59 8.08
C ALA A 561 19.55 13.08 8.45
N SER A 562 20.04 13.94 7.54
CA SER A 562 20.00 15.39 7.72
C SER A 562 18.60 15.97 7.58
N MET A 563 18.42 17.14 8.20
CA MET A 563 17.22 17.94 8.05
C MET A 563 16.95 18.32 6.59
N PRO A 564 15.68 18.46 6.19
CA PRO A 564 15.33 18.76 4.81
C PRO A 564 15.96 20.08 4.38
N ALA A 565 16.22 20.20 3.08
CA ALA A 565 16.71 21.43 2.52
C ALA A 565 16.31 21.63 1.06
N LEU A 566 16.12 22.90 0.72
CA LEU A 566 15.56 23.31 -0.55
C LEU A 566 16.47 24.35 -1.20
N LEU A 567 16.53 24.29 -2.53
CA LEU A 567 17.10 25.34 -3.37
C LEU A 567 15.95 26.08 -4.05
N LEU A 568 15.70 27.31 -3.63
CA LEU A 568 14.66 28.19 -4.14
C LEU A 568 15.20 28.96 -5.35
N VAL A 569 14.79 28.54 -6.54
CA VAL A 569 15.24 29.10 -7.81
C VAL A 569 14.23 30.15 -8.28
N GLY A 570 14.62 31.41 -8.29
CA GLY A 570 13.72 32.50 -8.64
C GLY A 570 14.36 33.87 -8.58
N ALA A 571 13.78 34.82 -9.30
CA ALA A 571 14.20 36.21 -9.24
C ALA A 571 14.04 36.78 -7.81
N PRO A 572 14.80 37.82 -7.43
CA PRO A 572 14.64 38.49 -6.14
C PRO A 572 13.19 38.92 -5.91
N SER A 573 12.70 38.75 -4.68
CA SER A 573 11.33 39.11 -4.30
C SER A 573 10.24 38.28 -5.01
N SER A 574 10.52 37.02 -5.36
CA SER A 574 9.54 36.05 -5.90
C SER A 574 8.75 35.27 -4.83
N GLY A 575 8.88 35.66 -3.55
CA GLY A 575 8.18 35.02 -2.44
C GLY A 575 9.01 34.02 -1.61
N GLN A 576 10.33 33.96 -1.82
CA GLN A 576 11.29 33.12 -1.08
C GLN A 576 11.03 33.11 0.44
N ARG A 577 10.91 34.29 1.06
CA ARG A 577 10.67 34.45 2.51
C ARG A 577 9.26 34.04 2.96
N ARG A 578 8.27 34.07 2.06
CA ARG A 578 6.90 33.65 2.36
C ARG A 578 6.81 32.13 2.35
N LEU A 579 7.37 31.50 1.32
CA LEU A 579 7.51 30.04 1.25
C LEU A 579 8.37 29.48 2.39
N GLY A 580 9.49 30.15 2.72
CA GLY A 580 10.33 29.73 3.83
C GLY A 580 9.63 29.76 5.19
N ARG A 581 8.74 30.73 5.42
CA ARG A 581 7.87 30.75 6.62
C ARG A 581 6.84 29.63 6.61
N MET A 582 6.27 29.28 5.45
CA MET A 582 5.38 28.11 5.33
C MET A 582 6.14 26.83 5.69
N VAL A 583 7.36 26.65 5.16
CA VAL A 583 8.24 25.51 5.49
C VAL A 583 8.56 25.45 6.99
N ALA A 584 8.90 26.58 7.61
CA ALA A 584 9.19 26.63 9.04
C ALA A 584 7.97 26.21 9.87
N ARG A 585 6.79 26.77 9.60
CA ARG A 585 5.54 26.37 10.29
C ARG A 585 5.19 24.91 10.05
N ALA A 586 5.44 24.40 8.86
CA ALA A 586 5.20 23.01 8.52
C ALA A 586 6.08 22.05 9.33
N LEU A 587 7.35 22.38 9.51
CA LEU A 587 8.27 21.59 10.33
C LEU A 587 7.97 21.70 11.83
N ALA A 588 7.45 22.85 12.29
CA ALA A 588 7.02 23.02 13.67
C ALA A 588 5.78 22.18 14.01
N ASP A 589 4.81 22.11 13.09
CA ASP A 589 3.60 21.30 13.25
C ASP A 589 3.90 19.80 13.47
N VAL A 590 5.08 19.35 13.02
CA VAL A 590 5.55 17.98 13.20
C VAL A 590 6.61 17.83 14.30
N ASN A 591 6.83 18.88 15.11
CA ASN A 591 7.81 18.97 16.20
C ASN A 591 9.27 18.72 15.75
N VAL A 592 9.59 19.10 14.51
CA VAL A 592 10.91 18.91 13.91
C VAL A 592 11.76 20.19 13.96
N SER A 593 11.14 21.37 13.92
CA SER A 593 11.83 22.66 14.13
C SER A 593 11.02 23.57 15.05
N SER A 594 11.63 24.65 15.52
CA SER A 594 10.97 25.68 16.35
C SER A 594 9.89 26.50 15.62
N GLY A 595 9.79 26.37 14.29
CA GLY A 595 8.93 27.21 13.45
C GLY A 595 9.47 28.61 13.18
N GLN A 596 10.64 28.95 13.71
CA GLN A 596 11.32 30.20 13.40
C GLN A 596 12.19 30.07 12.15
N MET A 597 12.24 31.14 11.38
CA MET A 597 13.09 31.27 10.20
C MET A 597 14.07 32.43 10.41
N HIS A 598 15.36 32.16 10.23
CA HIS A 598 16.43 33.16 10.23
C HIS A 598 16.97 33.32 8.82
N SER A 599 17.34 34.55 8.43
CA SER A 599 17.94 34.82 7.12
C SER A 599 19.37 35.30 7.27
N VAL A 600 20.26 34.80 6.42
CA VAL A 600 21.66 35.24 6.30
C VAL A 600 21.96 35.48 4.83
N HIS A 601 22.56 36.62 4.50
CA HIS A 601 22.98 36.92 3.13
C HIS A 601 24.39 36.40 2.85
N ALA A 602 24.69 36.04 1.60
CA ALA A 602 26.01 35.61 1.16
C ALA A 602 27.12 36.58 1.58
N ASP A 603 26.88 37.89 1.40
CA ASP A 603 27.75 39.01 1.84
C ASP A 603 28.22 38.91 3.29
N GLU A 604 27.37 38.42 4.21
CA GLU A 604 27.70 38.27 5.63
C GLU A 604 28.63 37.09 5.88
N LEU A 605 28.61 36.09 4.99
CA LEU A 605 29.45 34.89 5.07
C LEU A 605 30.77 35.04 4.32
N ARG A 606 30.83 35.91 3.29
CA ARG A 606 32.04 36.16 2.48
C ARG A 606 33.31 36.35 3.30
N PRO A 607 33.36 37.22 4.34
CA PRO A 607 34.61 37.51 5.06
C PRO A 607 35.18 36.32 5.85
N GLY A 608 34.34 35.38 6.29
CA GLY A 608 34.75 34.21 7.07
C GLY A 608 34.67 32.87 6.31
N GLY A 609 34.25 32.90 5.04
CA GLY A 609 34.18 31.76 4.15
C GLY A 609 33.49 30.52 4.76
N PRO A 610 34.07 29.31 4.65
CA PRO A 610 33.42 28.08 5.10
C PRO A 610 33.21 28.03 6.63
N GLN A 611 34.06 28.72 7.41
CA GLN A 611 33.93 28.75 8.89
C GLN A 611 32.73 29.59 9.32
N ALA A 612 32.50 30.74 8.67
CA ALA A 612 31.31 31.55 8.92
C ALA A 612 30.01 30.80 8.56
N LEU A 613 30.03 30.05 7.45
CA LEU A 613 28.89 29.22 7.04
C LEU A 613 28.58 28.11 8.05
N GLN A 614 29.61 27.40 8.54
CA GLN A 614 29.44 26.39 9.60
C GLN A 614 28.94 27.00 10.92
N ALA A 615 29.45 28.19 11.28
CA ALA A 615 28.99 28.91 12.46
C ALA A 615 27.52 29.33 12.34
N ALA A 616 27.09 29.79 11.16
CA ALA A 616 25.70 30.13 10.88
C ALA A 616 24.77 28.92 10.98
N LEU A 617 25.15 27.78 10.41
CA LEU A 617 24.40 26.52 10.53
C LEU A 617 24.29 26.08 11.99
N SER A 618 25.39 26.10 12.74
CA SER A 618 25.41 25.67 14.14
C SER A 618 24.58 26.59 15.04
N ARG A 619 24.65 27.91 14.82
CA ARG A 619 23.90 28.92 15.58
C ARG A 619 22.39 28.75 15.43
N HIS A 620 21.92 28.25 14.29
CA HIS A 620 20.50 28.10 13.98
C HIS A 620 20.03 26.64 14.00
N SER A 621 20.72 25.79 14.75
CA SER A 621 20.30 24.40 15.02
C SER A 621 18.86 24.35 15.55
N GLY A 622 18.01 23.50 14.96
CA GLY A 622 16.60 23.38 15.32
C GLY A 622 15.69 24.47 14.70
N HIS A 623 16.24 25.33 13.85
CA HIS A 623 15.51 26.38 13.13
C HIS A 623 15.62 26.19 11.61
N VAL A 624 14.85 26.98 10.85
CA VAL A 624 15.03 27.12 9.40
C VAL A 624 15.98 28.27 9.11
N LEU A 625 17.05 28.01 8.35
CA LEU A 625 17.99 29.02 7.87
C LEU A 625 17.76 29.29 6.39
N LEU A 626 17.40 30.53 6.04
CA LEU A 626 17.35 31.04 4.68
C LEU A 626 18.69 31.70 4.32
N LEU A 627 19.49 31.02 3.51
CA LEU A 627 20.71 31.53 2.92
C LEU A 627 20.40 32.23 1.59
N GLU A 628 20.49 33.55 1.57
CA GLU A 628 20.25 34.37 0.39
C GLU A 628 21.55 34.53 -0.42
N GLY A 629 21.51 34.16 -1.71
CA GLY A 629 22.64 34.28 -2.64
C GLY A 629 23.61 33.09 -2.62
N LEU A 630 23.13 31.85 -2.59
CA LEU A 630 24.02 30.67 -2.60
C LEU A 630 24.86 30.61 -3.90
N ASP A 631 24.26 30.99 -5.01
CA ASP A 631 24.94 31.13 -6.30
C ASP A 631 26.09 32.13 -6.25
N GLU A 632 25.89 33.32 -5.67
CA GLU A 632 26.96 34.29 -5.48
C GLU A 632 28.08 33.74 -4.59
N LEU A 633 27.72 33.10 -3.47
CA LEU A 633 28.68 32.54 -2.50
C LEU A 633 29.54 31.42 -3.12
N LEU A 634 28.99 30.63 -4.05
CA LEU A 634 29.68 29.47 -4.60
C LEU A 634 30.37 29.75 -5.95
N LEU A 635 29.85 30.66 -6.76
CA LEU A 635 30.36 30.91 -8.12
C LEU A 635 31.29 32.12 -8.21
N GLU A 636 31.10 33.14 -7.38
CA GLU A 636 31.78 34.42 -7.52
C GLU A 636 32.93 34.59 -6.50
N GLU A 637 32.99 33.71 -5.49
CA GLU A 637 33.97 33.78 -4.41
C GLU A 637 35.16 32.83 -4.59
N PRO A 638 36.39 33.24 -4.19
CA PRO A 638 37.57 32.38 -4.22
C PRO A 638 37.43 31.13 -3.34
N HIS A 639 36.63 31.23 -2.27
CA HIS A 639 36.37 30.13 -1.33
C HIS A 639 35.13 29.31 -1.69
N GLY A 640 34.48 29.57 -2.84
CA GLY A 640 33.23 28.91 -3.25
C GLY A 640 33.27 27.38 -3.16
N PRO A 641 34.26 26.68 -3.73
CA PRO A 641 34.39 25.23 -3.60
C PRO A 641 34.53 24.75 -2.16
N ALA A 642 35.22 25.50 -1.31
CA ALA A 642 35.39 25.17 0.11
C ALA A 642 34.07 25.37 0.89
N CYS A 643 33.30 26.41 0.57
CA CYS A 643 31.95 26.63 1.10
C CYS A 643 30.99 25.51 0.67
N ALA A 644 31.02 25.09 -0.61
CA ALA A 644 30.21 23.97 -1.10
C ALA A 644 30.55 22.66 -0.37
N ALA A 645 31.83 22.35 -0.23
CA ALA A 645 32.29 21.16 0.48
C ALA A 645 31.97 21.22 1.99
N ALA A 646 32.00 22.40 2.60
CA ALA A 646 31.60 22.58 4.00
C ALA A 646 30.10 22.38 4.19
N LEU A 647 29.26 22.91 3.28
CA LEU A 647 27.81 22.75 3.30
C LEU A 647 27.40 21.29 3.06
N TYR A 648 28.04 20.62 2.09
CA TYR A 648 27.80 19.21 1.81
C TYR A 648 28.22 18.33 2.99
N ARG A 649 29.42 18.51 3.56
CA ARG A 649 29.85 17.72 4.73
C ARG A 649 28.99 17.95 5.96
N ALA A 650 28.58 19.19 6.23
CA ALA A 650 27.65 19.48 7.32
C ALA A 650 26.34 18.69 7.20
N ARG A 651 25.98 18.28 5.99
CA ARG A 651 24.74 17.55 5.71
C ARG A 651 24.92 16.05 5.49
N ALA A 652 25.95 15.62 4.79
CA ALA A 652 26.21 14.21 4.51
C ALA A 652 26.86 13.51 5.72
N GLU A 653 27.79 14.20 6.40
CA GLU A 653 28.62 13.63 7.48
C GLU A 653 28.22 14.17 8.86
N GLY A 654 27.68 15.39 8.93
CA GLY A 654 27.55 16.16 10.18
C GLY A 654 26.20 16.15 10.92
N VAL A 655 25.16 15.46 10.42
CA VAL A 655 23.78 15.52 10.96
C VAL A 655 23.39 16.97 11.31
N SER A 656 23.24 17.83 10.30
CA SER A 656 22.79 19.20 10.54
C SER A 656 21.35 19.21 11.05
N ASP A 657 21.15 19.74 12.25
CA ASP A 657 19.85 20.01 12.87
C ASP A 657 19.15 21.23 12.27
N THR A 658 19.82 21.96 11.38
CA THR A 658 19.31 23.16 10.71
C THR A 658 18.71 22.80 9.37
N THR A 659 17.43 23.15 9.16
CA THR A 659 16.78 23.07 7.83
C THR A 659 17.30 24.22 6.96
N LEU A 660 17.90 23.90 5.82
CA LEU A 660 18.49 24.91 4.93
C LEU A 660 17.55 25.26 3.77
N LEU A 661 17.28 26.54 3.59
CA LEU A 661 16.69 27.10 2.38
C LEU A 661 17.74 27.97 1.71
N ALA A 662 18.19 27.64 0.51
CA ALA A 662 19.14 28.45 -0.24
C ALA A 662 18.43 29.13 -1.41
N THR A 663 18.82 30.35 -1.78
CA THR A 663 18.29 31.01 -2.99
C THR A 663 19.30 30.97 -4.12
N CYS A 664 18.81 30.86 -5.36
CA CYS A 664 19.62 30.93 -6.57
C CYS A 664 18.83 31.64 -7.68
N ALA A 665 19.51 32.48 -8.46
CA ALA A 665 18.92 33.09 -9.65
C ALA A 665 18.67 32.04 -10.75
N PRO A 666 17.58 32.15 -11.55
CA PRO A 666 17.22 31.13 -12.55
C PRO A 666 18.32 30.85 -13.58
N ASP A 667 19.03 31.88 -14.03
CA ASP A 667 20.14 31.81 -14.99
C ASP A 667 21.42 31.22 -14.40
N ARG A 668 21.55 31.21 -13.06
CA ARG A 668 22.72 30.71 -12.34
C ARG A 668 22.58 29.26 -11.88
N LEU A 669 21.40 28.64 -12.00
CA LEU A 669 21.17 27.25 -11.59
C LEU A 669 22.09 26.25 -12.32
N GLN A 670 22.21 26.37 -13.64
CA GLN A 670 23.04 25.46 -14.43
C GLN A 670 24.54 25.61 -14.10
N PRO A 671 25.12 26.82 -14.06
CA PRO A 671 26.49 27.03 -13.56
C PRO A 671 26.68 26.48 -12.13
N LEU A 672 25.73 26.71 -11.23
CA LEU A 672 25.79 26.24 -9.85
C LEU A 672 25.80 24.70 -9.76
N SER A 673 24.98 24.03 -10.56
CA SER A 673 24.93 22.57 -10.66
C SER A 673 26.22 21.97 -11.21
N GLN A 674 26.94 22.69 -12.07
CA GLN A 674 28.24 22.27 -12.59
C GLN A 674 29.36 22.46 -11.56
N ALA A 675 29.32 23.54 -10.79
CA ALA A 675 30.33 23.87 -9.80
C ALA A 675 30.24 23.00 -8.53
N ALA A 676 29.02 22.61 -8.12
CA ALA A 676 28.79 21.86 -6.89
C ALA A 676 27.73 20.75 -7.06
N PRO A 677 27.97 19.74 -7.92
CA PRO A 677 26.96 18.75 -8.29
C PRO A 677 26.46 17.91 -7.11
N GLU A 678 27.34 17.52 -6.19
CA GLU A 678 27.00 16.71 -5.02
C GLU A 678 26.07 17.45 -4.05
N LEU A 679 26.32 18.75 -3.86
CA LEU A 679 25.48 19.61 -3.02
C LEU A 679 24.11 19.85 -3.64
N ILE A 680 24.05 20.11 -4.95
CA ILE A 680 22.80 20.39 -5.65
C ILE A 680 21.94 19.14 -5.72
N ALA A 681 22.54 17.95 -5.87
CA ALA A 681 21.83 16.67 -5.81
C ALA A 681 21.19 16.39 -4.44
N ASP A 682 21.74 16.97 -3.36
CA ASP A 682 21.20 16.86 -1.99
C ASP A 682 20.13 17.93 -1.68
N LEU A 683 19.96 18.94 -2.54
CA LEU A 683 18.94 19.99 -2.39
C LEU A 683 17.70 19.68 -3.21
N ARG A 684 16.50 19.80 -2.60
CA ARG A 684 15.26 19.80 -3.38
C ARG A 684 15.14 21.14 -4.12
N VAL A 685 15.33 21.13 -5.44
CA VAL A 685 15.11 22.30 -6.29
C VAL A 685 13.62 22.63 -6.34
N VAL A 686 13.29 23.91 -6.16
CA VAL A 686 11.95 24.47 -6.20
C VAL A 686 11.97 25.74 -7.04
N HIS A 687 11.21 25.76 -8.13
CA HIS A 687 11.08 26.93 -8.99
C HIS A 687 9.99 27.87 -8.46
N LEU A 688 10.36 29.13 -8.25
CA LEU A 688 9.46 30.18 -7.79
C LEU A 688 8.75 30.87 -8.96
N PRO A 689 7.55 31.45 -8.74
CA PRO A 689 6.81 32.11 -9.80
C PRO A 689 7.60 33.27 -10.41
N ASP A 690 7.52 33.38 -11.74
CA ASP A 690 8.06 34.52 -12.47
C ASP A 690 7.09 35.70 -12.41
N LEU A 691 7.25 36.53 -11.38
CA LEU A 691 6.44 37.71 -11.16
C LEU A 691 6.71 38.86 -12.17
N SER A 692 7.43 38.61 -13.26
CA SER A 692 7.42 39.50 -14.43
C SER A 692 6.16 39.31 -15.29
N GLN A 693 5.48 38.16 -15.15
CA GLN A 693 4.31 37.82 -15.94
C GLN A 693 3.06 38.59 -15.44
N PRO A 694 2.35 39.31 -16.31
CA PRO A 694 1.24 40.19 -15.89
C PRO A 694 0.10 39.48 -15.13
N HIS A 695 -0.23 38.24 -15.51
CA HIS A 695 -1.31 37.49 -14.86
C HIS A 695 -0.93 37.08 -13.42
N LEU A 696 0.33 36.72 -13.16
CA LEU A 696 0.83 36.43 -11.81
C LEU A 696 0.92 37.69 -10.95
N GLN A 697 1.30 38.84 -11.53
CA GLN A 697 1.27 40.12 -10.84
C GLN A 697 -0.15 40.53 -10.42
N ARG A 698 -1.14 40.31 -11.29
CA ARG A 698 -2.56 40.57 -11.01
C ARG A 698 -3.08 39.67 -9.88
N ALA A 699 -2.79 38.37 -9.94
CA ALA A 699 -3.15 37.42 -8.88
C ALA A 699 -2.49 37.80 -7.54
N LEU A 700 -1.22 38.21 -7.57
CA LEU A 700 -0.50 38.68 -6.38
C LEU A 700 -1.12 39.96 -5.80
N LEU A 701 -1.48 40.93 -6.65
CA LEU A 701 -2.13 42.16 -6.18
C LEU A 701 -3.48 41.87 -5.53
N ALA A 702 -4.30 40.99 -6.12
CA ALA A 702 -5.56 40.55 -5.53
C ALA A 702 -5.35 39.88 -4.17
N LEU A 703 -4.36 38.99 -4.07
CA LEU A 703 -3.99 38.33 -2.81
C LEU A 703 -3.58 39.35 -1.75
N LEU A 704 -2.67 40.28 -2.07
CA LEU A 704 -2.17 41.31 -1.16
C LEU A 704 -3.26 42.31 -0.73
N ALA A 705 -4.20 42.64 -1.62
CA ALA A 705 -5.37 43.45 -1.30
C ALA A 705 -6.28 42.73 -0.31
N GLY A 706 -6.59 41.45 -0.57
CA GLY A 706 -7.40 40.63 0.33
C GLY A 706 -6.76 40.46 1.71
N GLU A 707 -5.43 40.30 1.81
CA GLU A 707 -4.73 40.23 3.11
C GLU A 707 -4.84 41.54 3.91
N ARG A 708 -4.90 42.67 3.21
CA ARG A 708 -5.02 44.01 3.81
C ARG A 708 -6.48 44.46 3.99
N ARG A 709 -7.47 43.61 3.66
CA ARG A 709 -8.91 43.94 3.63
C ARG A 709 -9.22 45.16 2.75
N LEU A 710 -8.49 45.28 1.65
CA LEU A 710 -8.71 46.27 0.60
C LEU A 710 -9.52 45.64 -0.52
N ARG A 711 -10.50 46.38 -1.04
CA ARG A 711 -11.28 46.01 -2.23
C ARG A 711 -10.99 46.96 -3.35
N LEU A 712 -10.95 46.46 -4.58
CA LEU A 712 -10.81 47.27 -5.77
C LEU A 712 -12.14 47.20 -6.52
N ASP A 713 -12.68 48.35 -6.91
CA ASP A 713 -13.84 48.38 -7.79
C ASP A 713 -13.48 48.02 -9.24
N GLU A 714 -14.50 47.89 -10.10
CA GLU A 714 -14.32 47.53 -11.51
C GLU A 714 -13.42 48.54 -12.25
N THR A 715 -13.52 49.83 -11.91
CA THR A 715 -12.74 50.89 -12.56
C THR A 715 -11.27 50.83 -12.15
N ALA A 716 -10.98 50.51 -10.88
CA ALA A 716 -9.64 50.27 -10.38
C ALA A 716 -9.00 49.07 -11.08
N TRP A 717 -9.73 47.96 -11.25
CA TRP A 717 -9.20 46.78 -11.93
C TRP A 717 -8.86 47.02 -13.40
N GLN A 718 -9.59 47.91 -14.09
CA GLN A 718 -9.27 48.32 -15.46
C GLN A 718 -7.92 49.06 -15.51
N VAL A 719 -7.70 50.03 -14.61
CA VAL A 719 -6.42 50.76 -14.52
C VAL A 719 -5.28 49.82 -14.15
N VAL A 720 -5.46 48.98 -13.13
CA VAL A 720 -4.45 48.02 -12.68
C VAL A 720 -4.07 47.04 -13.79
N THR A 721 -5.03 46.55 -14.57
CA THR A 721 -4.76 45.62 -15.69
C THR A 721 -3.91 46.29 -16.78
N ALA A 722 -4.09 47.59 -17.02
CA ALA A 722 -3.26 48.35 -17.96
C ALA A 722 -1.88 48.71 -17.38
N ASP A 723 -1.80 49.02 -16.09
CA ASP A 723 -0.59 49.48 -15.41
C ASP A 723 0.42 48.36 -15.15
N LEU A 724 -0.02 47.19 -14.65
CA LEU A 724 0.87 46.11 -14.20
C LEU A 724 1.94 45.70 -15.24
N PRO A 725 1.62 45.48 -16.54
CA PRO A 725 2.62 45.15 -17.55
C PRO A 725 3.70 46.24 -17.75
N THR A 726 3.35 47.50 -17.48
CA THR A 726 4.23 48.67 -17.68
C THR A 726 5.15 48.93 -16.48
N LEU A 727 4.89 48.30 -15.33
CA LEU A 727 5.71 48.49 -14.14
C LEU A 727 7.15 48.03 -14.35
N ARG A 728 8.09 48.94 -14.08
CA ARG A 728 9.53 48.68 -14.14
C ARG A 728 10.19 49.12 -12.84
N GLY A 729 10.57 48.14 -12.04
CA GLY A 729 11.26 48.35 -10.78
C GLY A 729 12.72 48.77 -10.96
N ARG A 730 13.28 49.49 -9.98
CA ARG A 730 14.71 49.87 -9.93
C ARG A 730 15.41 49.25 -8.73
N GLY A 731 16.62 48.74 -8.93
CA GLY A 731 17.45 48.17 -7.86
C GLY A 731 16.75 47.01 -7.14
N ARG A 732 16.54 47.14 -5.82
CA ARG A 732 15.93 46.10 -4.97
C ARG A 732 14.39 46.10 -4.98
N LEU A 733 13.76 47.06 -5.65
CA LEU A 733 12.30 47.17 -5.77
C LEU A 733 11.84 46.41 -7.02
N THR A 734 11.71 45.09 -6.91
CA THR A 734 11.33 44.21 -8.03
C THR A 734 10.32 43.15 -7.58
N GLY A 735 9.71 42.44 -8.54
CA GLY A 735 8.79 41.32 -8.26
C GLY A 735 7.67 41.70 -7.29
N ALA A 736 7.49 40.92 -6.24
CA ALA A 736 6.43 41.13 -5.26
C ALA A 736 6.52 42.48 -4.53
N ARG A 737 7.74 42.99 -4.26
CA ARG A 737 7.92 44.28 -3.56
C ARG A 737 7.42 45.45 -4.40
N LEU A 738 7.55 45.35 -5.73
CA LEU A 738 7.06 46.37 -6.65
C LEU A 738 5.52 46.40 -6.66
N VAL A 739 4.89 45.24 -6.75
CA VAL A 739 3.41 45.09 -6.69
C VAL A 739 2.86 45.54 -5.33
N GLU A 740 3.54 45.18 -4.25
CA GLU A 740 3.20 45.60 -2.89
C GLU A 740 3.28 47.12 -2.73
N THR A 741 4.37 47.74 -3.19
CA THR A 741 4.54 49.21 -3.15
C THR A 741 3.50 49.93 -4.00
N TYR A 742 3.14 49.36 -5.16
CA TYR A 742 2.09 49.90 -6.03
C TYR A 742 0.73 49.92 -5.30
N LEU A 743 0.35 48.82 -4.65
CA LEU A 743 -0.88 48.75 -3.84
C LEU A 743 -0.83 49.68 -2.61
N GLU A 744 0.30 49.75 -1.90
CA GLU A 744 0.46 50.59 -0.72
C GLU A 744 0.38 52.09 -1.05
N ARG A 745 0.94 52.52 -2.18
CA ARG A 745 0.80 53.90 -2.65
C ARG A 745 -0.64 54.24 -3.02
N ALA A 746 -1.36 53.32 -3.67
CA ALA A 746 -2.78 53.49 -3.96
C ALA A 746 -3.61 53.63 -2.67
N ALA A 747 -3.39 52.75 -1.70
CA ALA A 747 -4.06 52.82 -0.40
C ALA A 747 -3.73 54.12 0.37
N THR A 748 -2.48 54.58 0.32
CA THR A 748 -2.05 55.83 0.96
C THR A 748 -2.72 57.05 0.32
N ARG A 749 -2.85 57.08 -1.02
CA ARG A 749 -3.57 58.15 -1.75
C ARG A 749 -5.05 58.17 -1.39
N HIS A 750 -5.68 57.00 -1.34
CA HIS A 750 -7.07 56.87 -0.95
C HIS A 750 -7.31 57.43 0.46
N LEU A 751 -6.47 57.03 1.44
CA LEU A 751 -6.55 57.55 2.81
C LEU A 751 -6.32 59.07 2.88
N GLY A 752 -5.38 59.61 2.10
CA GLY A 752 -5.14 61.05 2.02
C GLY A 752 -6.32 61.86 1.48
N ARG A 753 -7.12 61.28 0.58
CA ARG A 753 -8.34 61.89 0.03
C ARG A 753 -9.57 61.69 0.92
N ALA A 754 -9.68 60.53 1.56
CA ALA A 754 -10.78 60.21 2.48
C ALA A 754 -10.77 61.13 3.72
N VAL A 755 -9.60 61.56 4.20
CA VAL A 755 -9.49 62.55 5.30
C VAL A 755 -10.06 63.93 4.92
N ALA A 756 -10.13 64.26 3.62
CA ALA A 756 -10.79 65.49 3.15
C ALA A 756 -12.33 65.39 3.10
N THR A 757 -12.89 64.18 3.22
CA THR A 757 -14.32 63.89 3.06
C THR A 757 -14.77 63.00 4.22
N GLN A 758 -15.18 63.59 5.35
CA GLN A 758 -15.51 62.87 6.59
C GLN A 758 -16.57 61.77 6.39
N ALA A 759 -16.14 60.50 6.33
CA ALA A 759 -16.94 59.33 6.67
C ALA A 759 -16.03 58.10 6.85
N ILE A 760 -15.49 57.85 8.05
CA ILE A 760 -14.96 56.53 8.40
C ILE A 760 -15.84 55.97 9.50
N GLY A 761 -16.93 55.32 9.08
CA GLY A 761 -17.74 54.45 9.91
C GLY A 761 -17.03 53.11 10.10
N SER A 762 -17.01 52.62 11.34
CA SER A 762 -16.41 51.36 11.76
C SER A 762 -16.88 50.15 10.93
N ALA A 763 -15.92 49.32 10.53
CA ALA A 763 -16.08 47.95 10.01
C ALA A 763 -16.55 47.74 8.56
N GLN A 764 -16.28 48.66 7.64
CA GLN A 764 -16.42 48.41 6.19
C GLN A 764 -15.05 48.33 5.49
N GLU A 765 -14.89 47.35 4.61
CA GLU A 765 -13.69 47.15 3.77
C GLU A 765 -13.41 48.41 2.95
N LEU A 766 -12.13 48.82 2.87
CA LEU A 766 -11.73 50.05 2.17
C LEU A 766 -11.71 49.79 0.66
N VAL A 767 -12.55 50.52 -0.10
CA VAL A 767 -12.72 50.33 -1.55
C VAL A 767 -11.87 51.35 -2.31
N LEU A 768 -10.86 50.86 -3.03
CA LEU A 768 -10.01 51.63 -3.95
C LEU A 768 -10.69 51.78 -5.31
N THR A 769 -10.54 52.97 -5.89
CA THR A 769 -11.16 53.39 -7.16
C THR A 769 -10.08 53.66 -8.22
N ALA A 770 -10.46 53.85 -9.49
CA ALA A 770 -9.53 54.19 -10.57
C ALA A 770 -8.62 55.39 -10.24
N ASP A 771 -9.15 56.42 -9.58
CA ASP A 771 -8.39 57.63 -9.24
C ASP A 771 -7.21 57.33 -8.31
N ASP A 772 -7.31 56.30 -7.47
CA ASP A 772 -6.25 55.93 -6.51
C ASP A 772 -5.03 55.36 -7.23
N PHE A 773 -5.24 54.72 -8.39
CA PHE A 773 -4.19 54.11 -9.21
C PHE A 773 -3.67 55.01 -10.32
N HIS A 774 -4.45 56.02 -10.75
CA HIS A 774 -4.09 56.89 -11.88
C HIS A 774 -2.68 57.51 -11.74
N GLY A 775 -1.83 57.24 -12.73
CA GLY A 775 -0.45 57.76 -12.82
C GLY A 775 0.58 57.08 -11.90
N LEU A 776 0.20 56.09 -11.08
CA LEU A 776 1.14 55.41 -10.18
C LEU A 776 2.21 54.62 -10.92
N ALA A 777 1.85 53.97 -12.04
CA ALA A 777 2.81 53.19 -12.81
C ALA A 777 3.97 54.05 -13.33
N ALA A 778 3.69 55.27 -13.80
CA ALA A 778 4.68 56.24 -14.25
C ALA A 778 5.53 56.83 -13.10
N GLU A 779 4.98 56.93 -11.88
CA GLU A 779 5.75 57.38 -10.71
C GLU A 779 6.69 56.32 -10.14
N LEU A 780 6.33 55.05 -10.29
CA LEU A 780 7.13 53.91 -9.83
C LEU A 780 8.13 53.44 -10.89
N SER A 781 7.85 53.74 -12.17
CA SER A 781 8.67 53.36 -13.32
C SER A 781 9.26 54.62 -13.96
N PRO A 782 10.52 54.99 -13.67
CA PRO A 782 11.18 56.09 -14.37
C PRO A 782 11.33 55.78 -15.88
N PRO A 783 11.45 56.82 -16.74
CA PRO A 783 11.59 56.64 -18.19
C PRO A 783 12.84 55.87 -18.61
#